data_AF-A0A497LXT6-F1
#
_entry.id   AF-A0A497LXT6-F1
#
_cell.length_a   1.000
_cell.length_b   1.000
_cell.length_c   1.000
_cell.angle_alpha   90.00
_cell.angle_beta   90.00
_cell.angle_gamma   90.00
#
_symmetry.space_group_name_H-M   'P 1'
#
loop_
_entity.id
_entity.type
_entity.pdbx_description
1 polymer ?
#
loop_
_entity_poly.entity_id
_entity_poly.type
_entity_poly.pdbx_seq_one_letter_code
_entity_poly.pdbx_strand_id
1 'polypeptide(L)'
;LWNPPLKDPRTGEREEPLTNIVDLITEAIMERDRVLKTIVFGRSRRSVKLAYRLTGLRLEERKRRDLMKLVREYTATLLPERREEILSDLIGNKACIIIGTNALELGIDVPEMSCYLSIGYPGRMTSVYQQFGRVGRSGEGVGIIVLYNQPLEQYFARNPKEFFDRKPEEVAINPANLELLRMHLACCIYELDRYGGLKDEDIRRIFCLEAENCKNQLAEKGKILEERGIQGACWRFNYEDYDPSKEYLSIRNPLSSNNFTIKCGERKVGVIDSATVIRDLHPKAIGTDNDRQYEVLGIDFDRYEVHVHEVDVDYYTFSVPEDSISIIRREKEMRMGNATLTFGKIKVKRRVQKYCKVIPGKDREESRWEEIPWSTPIPEYISTFTTDAIWLTLPSMLAEADYIFEGGLHAIEHAILAMTPKWVSCDPNDISETYQLNHHGNGINHRIFIYDNYPGGVGLTKACYKNFRNIIKDCIKLLETCSCKSITGCPSCIQLSKCPKRNEKLNKEKALEILRKLINDADYEKQRIKLRLARAPELIEAITKNVHEAIKEKIPYNLFLRLITGEEDARCELSWKYGYSPVIVEDKYPLFSINEKKKDELLKKISDLIFQHLDPKIPRESWKISEAPICEDEISKLLFNQGGSYVTLHSLLRKITPEWKEIVRQIRRFA
;
A
#
# COMPACT_ATOMS: atom_id res chain seq x y z
N LEU A 1 5.15 -15.07 5.71
CA LEU A 1 5.72 -13.76 5.30
C LEU A 1 7.06 -13.62 5.99
N TRP A 2 8.12 -13.36 5.24
CA TRP A 2 9.46 -13.12 5.76
C TRP A 2 9.77 -11.63 5.67
N ASN A 3 10.07 -10.99 6.80
CA ASN A 3 10.45 -9.58 6.83
C ASN A 3 11.96 -9.49 7.11
N PRO A 4 12.80 -9.12 6.12
CA PRO A 4 14.23 -9.01 6.31
C PRO A 4 14.59 -8.14 7.52
N PRO A 5 15.63 -8.49 8.30
CA PRO A 5 15.97 -7.76 9.52
C PRO A 5 16.36 -6.30 9.24
N LEU A 6 16.26 -5.46 10.28
CA LEU A 6 16.71 -4.07 10.21
C LEU A 6 18.24 -4.02 10.24
N LYS A 7 18.84 -3.28 9.29
CA LYS A 7 20.25 -2.90 9.37
C LYS A 7 20.44 -1.75 10.37
N ASP A 8 19.55 -0.75 10.30
CA ASP A 8 19.54 0.39 11.22
C ASP A 8 18.11 0.72 11.67
N PRO A 9 17.78 0.54 12.97
CA PRO A 9 16.49 0.91 13.53
C PRO A 9 16.12 2.40 13.44
N ARG A 10 17.09 3.31 13.31
CA ARG A 10 16.86 4.76 13.27
C ARG A 10 16.32 5.21 11.92
N THR A 11 16.96 4.76 10.85
CA THR A 11 16.56 5.05 9.46
C THR A 11 15.42 4.14 9.00
N GLY A 12 15.26 2.97 9.64
CA GLY A 12 14.31 1.95 9.21
C GLY A 12 14.81 1.17 7.99
N GLU A 13 16.10 1.23 7.67
CA GLU A 13 16.71 0.45 6.59
C GLU A 13 16.74 -1.04 6.95
N ARG A 14 16.43 -1.89 5.97
CA ARG A 14 16.41 -3.35 6.09
C ARG A 14 17.40 -3.99 5.14
N GLU A 15 17.73 -5.25 5.42
CA GLU A 15 18.42 -6.07 4.45
C GLU A 15 17.65 -6.21 3.13
N GLU A 16 18.40 -6.33 2.04
CA GLU A 16 17.83 -6.51 0.71
C GLU A 16 17.13 -7.87 0.61
N PRO A 17 15.86 -7.91 0.15
CA PRO A 17 15.12 -9.16 -0.05
C PRO A 17 15.85 -10.15 -0.94
N LEU A 18 16.60 -9.65 -1.91
CA LEU A 18 17.32 -10.49 -2.86
C LEU A 18 18.39 -11.35 -2.19
N THR A 19 19.11 -10.81 -1.19
CA THR A 19 20.09 -11.56 -0.41
C THR A 19 19.43 -12.74 0.31
N ASN A 20 18.32 -12.45 1.00
CA ASN A 20 17.55 -13.43 1.76
C ASN A 20 16.95 -14.52 0.83
N ILE A 21 16.48 -14.14 -0.37
CA ILE A 21 15.99 -15.09 -1.37
C ILE A 21 17.10 -16.00 -1.88
N VAL A 22 18.28 -15.46 -2.18
CA VAL A 22 19.42 -16.26 -2.65
C VAL A 22 19.85 -17.28 -1.59
N ASP A 23 19.83 -16.91 -0.31
CA ASP A 23 20.06 -17.84 0.79
C ASP A 23 19.00 -18.94 0.84
N LEU A 24 17.71 -18.59 0.79
CA LEU A 24 16.62 -19.57 0.78
C LEU A 24 16.69 -20.53 -0.41
N ILE A 25 17.04 -20.04 -1.60
CA ILE A 25 17.27 -20.88 -2.79
C ILE A 25 18.43 -21.83 -2.54
N THR A 26 19.54 -21.31 -2.00
CA THR A 26 20.75 -22.11 -1.74
C THR A 26 20.45 -23.24 -0.76
N GLU A 27 19.78 -22.94 0.36
CA GLU A 27 19.38 -23.96 1.34
C GLU A 27 18.40 -24.97 0.73
N ALA A 28 17.43 -24.54 -0.08
CA ALA A 28 16.49 -25.44 -0.76
C ALA A 28 17.17 -26.44 -1.72
N ILE A 29 18.30 -26.07 -2.33
CA ILE A 29 19.09 -26.96 -3.21
C ILE A 29 20.04 -27.85 -2.39
N MET A 30 20.57 -27.34 -1.28
CA MET A 30 21.56 -28.02 -0.45
C MET A 30 20.97 -28.96 0.61
N GLU A 31 19.64 -29.00 0.75
CA GLU A 31 18.93 -29.85 1.70
C GLU A 31 19.38 -31.31 1.60
N ARG A 32 19.70 -31.90 2.76
CA ARG A 32 20.57 -33.10 2.84
C ARG A 32 19.93 -34.37 2.29
N ASP A 33 18.60 -34.48 2.38
CA ASP A 33 17.86 -35.69 2.06
C ASP A 33 17.21 -35.65 0.66
N ARG A 34 16.82 -34.46 0.18
CA ARG A 34 16.20 -34.25 -1.14
C ARG A 34 16.17 -32.78 -1.51
N VAL A 35 16.51 -32.48 -2.76
CA VAL A 35 16.33 -31.14 -3.34
C VAL A 35 14.86 -30.75 -3.30
N LEU A 36 14.55 -29.62 -2.68
CA LEU A 36 13.21 -29.08 -2.64
C LEU A 36 12.86 -28.46 -4.00
N LYS A 37 11.84 -29.01 -4.67
CA LYS A 37 11.34 -28.45 -5.92
C LYS A 37 10.77 -27.06 -5.66
N THR A 38 11.43 -26.04 -6.18
CA THR A 38 11.18 -24.65 -5.77
C THR A 38 10.87 -23.77 -6.97
N ILE A 39 9.78 -23.02 -6.87
CA ILE A 39 9.44 -21.97 -7.81
C ILE A 39 9.68 -20.61 -7.16
N VAL A 40 10.47 -19.77 -7.83
CA VAL A 40 10.84 -18.43 -7.36
C VAL A 40 10.26 -17.38 -8.29
N PHE A 41 9.51 -16.44 -7.74
CA PHE A 41 8.94 -15.33 -8.51
C PHE A 41 9.64 -14.00 -8.20
N GLY A 42 10.02 -13.27 -9.24
CA GLY A 42 10.50 -11.88 -9.14
C GLY A 42 9.63 -10.92 -9.95
N ARG A 43 9.41 -9.70 -9.43
CA ARG A 43 8.58 -8.68 -10.09
C ARG A 43 9.15 -8.12 -11.39
N SER A 44 10.47 -8.23 -11.59
CA SER A 44 11.15 -7.69 -12.77
C SER A 44 12.12 -8.69 -13.39
N ARG A 45 12.35 -8.55 -14.70
CA ARG A 45 13.39 -9.32 -15.42
C ARG A 45 14.76 -9.13 -14.77
N ARG A 46 15.08 -7.90 -14.34
CA ARG A 46 16.33 -7.57 -13.65
C ARG A 46 16.48 -8.33 -12.33
N SER A 47 15.44 -8.35 -11.49
CA SER A 47 15.47 -9.09 -10.22
C SER A 47 15.65 -10.60 -10.42
N VAL A 48 15.02 -11.17 -11.45
CA VAL A 48 15.14 -12.61 -11.78
C VAL A 48 16.55 -12.96 -12.24
N LYS A 49 17.10 -12.20 -13.19
CA LYS A 49 18.47 -12.39 -13.69
C LYS A 49 19.50 -12.24 -12.57
N LEU A 50 19.32 -11.23 -11.72
CA LEU A 50 20.23 -10.98 -10.61
C LEU A 50 20.14 -12.10 -9.56
N ALA A 51 18.93 -12.57 -9.20
CA ALA A 51 18.74 -13.71 -8.32
C ALA A 51 19.44 -14.97 -8.86
N TYR A 52 19.25 -15.28 -10.15
CA TYR A 52 19.88 -16.42 -10.81
C TYR A 52 21.41 -16.32 -10.77
N ARG A 53 21.98 -15.16 -11.12
CA ARG A 53 23.43 -14.91 -11.07
C ARG A 53 23.98 -15.04 -9.65
N LEU A 54 23.36 -14.39 -8.68
CA LEU A 54 23.80 -14.40 -7.28
C LEU A 54 23.70 -15.79 -6.65
N THR A 55 22.71 -16.60 -7.05
CA THR A 55 22.62 -18.01 -6.65
C THR A 55 23.84 -18.81 -7.10
N GLY A 56 24.29 -18.60 -8.34
CA GLY A 56 25.52 -19.23 -8.85
C GLY A 56 26.77 -18.86 -8.05
N LEU A 57 26.93 -17.58 -7.73
CA LEU A 57 28.04 -17.08 -6.91
C LEU A 57 27.99 -17.64 -5.49
N ARG A 58 26.80 -17.66 -4.86
CA ARG A 58 26.62 -18.21 -3.51
C ARG A 58 26.91 -19.70 -3.45
N LEU A 59 26.53 -20.47 -4.47
CA LEU A 59 26.87 -21.90 -4.58
C LEU A 59 28.38 -22.11 -4.79
N GLU A 60 29.04 -21.22 -5.52
CA GLU A 60 30.50 -21.24 -5.68
C GLU A 60 31.23 -20.97 -4.35
N GLU A 61 30.78 -19.98 -3.57
CA GLU A 61 31.27 -19.71 -2.20
C GLU A 61 31.11 -20.95 -1.30
N ARG A 62 30.01 -21.69 -1.46
CA ARG A 62 29.74 -22.95 -0.74
C ARG A 62 30.42 -24.18 -1.34
N LYS A 63 31.28 -24.03 -2.36
CA LYS A 63 31.98 -25.11 -3.07
C LYS A 63 31.04 -26.15 -3.71
N ARG A 64 29.84 -25.74 -4.12
CA ARG A 64 28.79 -26.58 -4.72
C ARG A 64 28.25 -26.01 -6.02
N ARG A 65 29.13 -25.42 -6.84
CA ARG A 65 28.79 -24.87 -8.16
C ARG A 65 28.16 -25.91 -9.10
N ASP A 66 28.43 -27.20 -8.87
CA ASP A 66 27.81 -28.34 -9.57
C ASP A 66 26.28 -28.35 -9.47
N LEU A 67 25.71 -27.81 -8.39
CA LEU A 67 24.27 -27.75 -8.16
C LEU A 67 23.55 -26.71 -9.01
N MET A 68 24.29 -25.75 -9.61
CA MET A 68 23.70 -24.73 -10.47
C MET A 68 22.98 -25.34 -11.69
N LYS A 69 23.37 -26.55 -12.11
CA LYS A 69 22.69 -27.30 -13.19
C LYS A 69 21.22 -27.63 -12.87
N LEU A 70 20.81 -27.55 -11.61
CA LEU A 70 19.43 -27.79 -11.16
C LEU A 70 18.56 -26.53 -11.18
N VAL A 71 19.14 -25.36 -11.46
CA VAL A 71 18.46 -24.07 -11.46
C VAL A 71 18.26 -23.59 -12.90
N ARG A 72 17.09 -23.03 -13.21
CA ARG A 72 16.78 -22.40 -14.51
C ARG A 72 16.20 -21.00 -14.32
N GLU A 73 16.59 -20.08 -15.21
CA GLU A 73 15.97 -18.76 -15.34
C GLU A 73 14.79 -18.86 -16.32
N TYR A 74 13.66 -18.20 -16.01
CA TYR A 74 12.49 -18.16 -16.88
C TYR A 74 11.89 -16.75 -17.00
N THR A 75 12.05 -16.12 -18.16
CA THR A 75 11.50 -14.79 -18.44
C THR A 75 10.69 -14.81 -19.73
N ALA A 76 9.74 -13.88 -19.87
CA ALA A 76 8.89 -13.77 -21.07
C ALA A 76 9.67 -13.51 -22.38
N THR A 77 10.93 -13.08 -22.28
CA THR A 77 11.83 -12.85 -23.41
C THR A 77 12.49 -14.11 -23.96
N LEU A 78 12.37 -15.25 -23.26
CA LEU A 78 12.92 -16.50 -23.75
C LEU A 78 12.20 -16.95 -25.03
N LEU A 79 12.98 -17.45 -25.99
CA LEU A 79 12.46 -18.07 -27.19
C LEU A 79 11.53 -19.25 -26.82
N PRO A 80 10.46 -19.52 -27.59
CA PRO A 80 9.54 -20.62 -27.33
C PRO A 80 10.25 -21.97 -27.08
N GLU A 81 11.22 -22.32 -27.91
CA GLU A 81 11.97 -23.59 -27.85
C GLU A 81 12.73 -23.70 -26.52
N ARG A 82 13.31 -22.60 -26.06
CA ARG A 82 14.02 -22.55 -24.77
C ARG A 82 13.07 -22.69 -23.59
N ARG A 83 11.84 -22.15 -23.70
CA ARG A 83 10.80 -22.31 -22.66
C ARG A 83 10.37 -23.76 -22.56
N GLU A 84 10.14 -24.43 -23.69
CA GLU A 84 9.78 -25.85 -23.75
C GLU A 84 10.88 -26.74 -23.17
N GLU A 85 12.15 -26.48 -23.50
CA GLU A 85 13.30 -27.19 -22.94
C GLU A 85 13.34 -27.08 -21.40
N ILE A 86 13.16 -25.88 -20.85
CA ILE A 86 13.18 -25.65 -19.40
C ILE A 86 12.04 -26.39 -18.70
N LEU A 87 10.84 -26.41 -19.30
CA LEU A 87 9.70 -27.13 -18.74
C LEU A 87 9.91 -28.65 -18.78
N SER A 88 10.47 -29.16 -19.88
CA SER A 88 10.87 -30.57 -20.00
C SER A 88 11.94 -30.94 -18.96
N ASP A 89 12.92 -30.07 -18.72
CA ASP A 89 13.93 -30.25 -17.67
C ASP A 89 13.31 -30.33 -16.27
N LEU A 90 12.28 -29.53 -15.98
CA LEU A 90 11.56 -29.58 -14.70
C LEU A 90 10.74 -30.87 -14.54
N ILE A 91 10.04 -31.29 -15.59
CA ILE A 91 9.24 -32.53 -15.58
C ILE A 91 10.16 -33.75 -15.40
N GLY A 92 11.29 -33.75 -16.11
CA GLY A 92 12.31 -34.80 -16.05
C GLY A 92 13.24 -34.74 -14.83
N ASN A 93 13.02 -33.82 -13.88
CA ASN A 93 13.88 -33.57 -12.71
C ASN A 93 15.35 -33.24 -13.03
N LYS A 94 15.66 -32.82 -14.26
CA LYS A 94 16.98 -32.27 -14.63
C LYS A 94 17.20 -30.88 -14.05
N ALA A 95 16.10 -30.14 -13.88
CA ALA A 95 16.01 -28.93 -13.08
C ALA A 95 15.04 -29.17 -11.93
N CYS A 96 15.33 -28.59 -10.76
CA CYS A 96 14.49 -28.65 -9.58
C CYS A 96 14.05 -27.26 -9.13
N ILE A 97 14.75 -26.20 -9.55
CA ILE A 97 14.42 -24.82 -9.21
C ILE A 97 14.26 -24.00 -10.47
N ILE A 98 13.19 -23.21 -10.50
CA ILE A 98 12.95 -22.23 -11.56
C ILE A 98 12.76 -20.85 -10.96
N ILE A 99 13.52 -19.88 -11.47
CA ILE A 99 13.46 -18.47 -11.07
C ILE A 99 12.90 -17.69 -12.24
N GLY A 100 11.70 -17.11 -12.07
CA GLY A 100 11.02 -16.43 -13.17
C GLY A 100 10.18 -15.24 -12.77
N THR A 101 9.63 -14.56 -13.77
CA THR A 101 8.65 -13.50 -13.57
C THR A 101 7.23 -14.07 -13.53
N ASN A 102 6.22 -13.20 -13.47
CA ASN A 102 4.80 -13.59 -13.63
C ASN A 102 4.50 -14.29 -14.98
N ALA A 103 5.47 -14.42 -15.88
CA ALA A 103 5.38 -15.30 -17.04
C ALA A 103 5.08 -16.76 -16.65
N LEU A 104 5.38 -17.19 -15.42
CA LEU A 104 5.04 -18.52 -14.88
C LEU A 104 3.65 -18.60 -14.23
N GLU A 105 2.94 -17.49 -14.08
CA GLU A 105 1.69 -17.41 -13.32
C GLU A 105 0.51 -18.06 -14.08
N LEU A 106 0.35 -17.73 -15.36
CA LEU A 106 -0.80 -18.13 -16.18
C LEU A 106 -0.39 -18.93 -17.42
N GLY A 107 -1.15 -19.99 -17.72
CA GLY A 107 -1.10 -20.69 -19.01
C GLY A 107 0.02 -21.71 -19.22
N ILE A 108 0.87 -21.96 -18.22
CA ILE A 108 1.96 -22.94 -18.29
C ILE A 108 1.67 -24.11 -17.36
N ASP A 109 1.86 -25.34 -17.83
CA ASP A 109 1.83 -26.54 -17.01
C ASP A 109 3.21 -26.75 -16.37
N VAL A 110 3.34 -26.28 -15.13
CA VAL A 110 4.56 -26.47 -14.33
C VAL A 110 4.32 -27.70 -13.45
N PRO A 111 5.26 -28.66 -13.40
CA PRO A 111 5.12 -29.82 -12.54
C PRO A 111 4.96 -29.40 -11.08
N GLU A 112 4.43 -30.29 -10.25
CA GLU A 112 4.21 -29.99 -8.84
C GLU A 112 5.49 -29.55 -8.13
N MET A 113 5.38 -28.42 -7.44
CA MET A 113 6.45 -27.81 -6.64
C MET A 113 6.17 -28.00 -5.15
N SER A 114 7.23 -28.01 -4.34
CA SER A 114 7.16 -28.16 -2.88
C SER A 114 7.39 -26.84 -2.14
N CYS A 115 8.02 -25.86 -2.79
CA CYS A 115 8.35 -24.57 -2.20
C CYS A 115 8.03 -23.41 -3.17
N TYR A 116 7.35 -22.38 -2.67
CA TYR A 116 7.13 -21.10 -3.33
C TYR A 116 7.95 -20.03 -2.65
N LEU A 117 8.84 -19.37 -3.39
CA LEU A 117 9.58 -18.20 -2.94
C LEU A 117 9.18 -16.98 -3.78
N SER A 118 9.01 -15.82 -3.13
CA SER A 118 8.69 -14.58 -3.82
C SER A 118 9.59 -13.44 -3.37
N ILE A 119 10.19 -12.76 -4.34
CA ILE A 119 10.98 -11.54 -4.14
C ILE A 119 10.03 -10.35 -4.09
N GLY A 120 9.61 -10.00 -2.87
CA GLY A 120 8.60 -9.00 -2.60
C GLY A 120 7.16 -9.50 -2.73
N TYR A 121 6.22 -8.68 -2.29
CA TYR A 121 4.80 -8.91 -2.56
C TYR A 121 4.51 -8.86 -4.07
N PRO A 122 3.82 -9.86 -4.66
CA PRO A 122 3.47 -9.90 -6.10
C PRO A 122 2.66 -8.71 -6.61
N GLY A 123 2.08 -7.91 -5.71
CA GLY A 123 1.32 -6.70 -6.03
C GLY A 123 -0.20 -6.88 -5.84
N ARG A 124 -0.71 -8.10 -6.01
CA ARG A 124 -2.13 -8.44 -5.86
C ARG A 124 -2.31 -9.75 -5.10
N MET A 125 -3.39 -9.88 -4.35
CA MET A 125 -3.70 -11.13 -3.64
C MET A 125 -4.07 -12.25 -4.60
N THR A 126 -4.71 -11.93 -5.72
CA THR A 126 -4.97 -12.92 -6.78
C THR A 126 -3.68 -13.56 -7.29
N SER A 127 -2.64 -12.76 -7.53
CA SER A 127 -1.33 -13.26 -7.93
C SER A 127 -0.66 -14.08 -6.84
N VAL A 128 -0.77 -13.68 -5.57
CA VAL A 128 -0.29 -14.50 -4.44
C VAL A 128 -0.96 -15.87 -4.45
N TYR A 129 -2.29 -15.93 -4.57
CA TYR A 129 -3.03 -17.19 -4.57
C TYR A 129 -2.73 -18.05 -5.82
N GLN A 130 -2.62 -17.45 -7.00
CA GLN A 130 -2.27 -18.17 -8.23
C GLN A 130 -0.85 -18.74 -8.18
N GLN A 131 0.11 -17.95 -7.71
CA GLN A 131 1.50 -18.39 -7.58
C GLN A 131 1.65 -19.47 -6.49
N PHE A 132 0.98 -19.29 -5.34
CA PHE A 132 0.99 -20.28 -4.27
C PHE A 132 0.28 -21.58 -4.66
N GLY A 133 -0.79 -21.52 -5.46
CA GLY A 133 -1.50 -22.70 -5.99
C GLY A 133 -0.69 -23.60 -6.95
N ARG A 134 0.56 -23.21 -7.26
CA ARG A 134 1.56 -24.05 -7.95
C ARG A 134 2.28 -25.02 -7.01
N VAL A 135 2.11 -24.86 -5.70
CA VAL A 135 2.84 -25.58 -4.66
C VAL A 135 1.87 -26.40 -3.80
N GLY A 136 2.27 -27.61 -3.42
CA GLY A 136 1.52 -28.47 -2.49
C GLY A 136 0.18 -28.97 -3.03
N ARG A 137 0.15 -29.54 -4.25
CA ARG A 137 -1.08 -30.09 -4.86
C ARG A 137 -1.40 -31.51 -4.36
N SER A 138 -0.38 -32.31 -4.09
CA SER A 138 -0.45 -33.72 -3.68
C SER A 138 0.03 -33.93 -2.23
N GLY A 139 0.37 -32.86 -1.51
CA GLY A 139 0.92 -32.92 -0.16
C GLY A 139 1.22 -31.53 0.42
N GLU A 140 2.00 -31.49 1.48
CA GLU A 140 2.38 -30.23 2.13
C GLU A 140 3.33 -29.40 1.26
N GLY A 141 3.15 -28.08 1.32
CA GLY A 141 3.96 -27.12 0.60
C GLY A 141 4.23 -25.89 1.45
N VAL A 142 5.38 -25.25 1.23
CA VAL A 142 5.79 -24.05 1.96
C VAL A 142 5.82 -22.83 1.04
N GLY A 143 5.36 -21.69 1.54
CA GLY A 143 5.35 -20.42 0.81
C GLY A 143 6.02 -19.31 1.60
N ILE A 144 7.05 -18.69 1.02
CA ILE A 144 7.81 -17.62 1.64
C ILE A 144 7.83 -16.41 0.71
N ILE A 145 7.16 -15.34 1.14
CA ILE A 145 7.23 -14.03 0.49
C ILE A 145 8.22 -13.19 1.30
N VAL A 146 9.34 -12.82 0.69
CA VAL A 146 10.39 -12.00 1.30
C VAL A 146 10.11 -10.54 0.97
N LEU A 147 9.62 -9.79 1.95
CA LEU A 147 9.04 -8.46 1.75
C LEU A 147 10.10 -7.37 1.56
N TYR A 148 9.85 -6.43 0.65
CA TYR A 148 10.64 -5.21 0.51
C TYR A 148 10.41 -4.23 1.66
N ASN A 149 11.35 -3.29 1.80
CA ASN A 149 11.20 -2.13 2.67
C ASN A 149 10.30 -1.04 2.04
N GLN A 150 9.13 -1.43 1.55
CA GLN A 150 8.12 -0.55 0.94
C GLN A 150 6.93 -0.39 1.88
N PRO A 151 6.17 0.72 1.85
CA PRO A 151 5.18 0.98 2.88
C PRO A 151 4.06 -0.07 2.93
N LEU A 152 3.51 -0.49 1.78
CA LEU A 152 2.47 -1.52 1.71
C LEU A 152 2.96 -2.89 2.21
N GLU A 153 4.16 -3.28 1.82
CA GLU A 153 4.74 -4.56 2.24
C GLU A 153 5.03 -4.58 3.73
N GLN A 154 5.53 -3.46 4.27
CA GLN A 154 5.76 -3.31 5.70
C GLN A 154 4.45 -3.16 6.49
N TYR A 155 3.38 -2.64 5.88
CA TYR A 155 2.03 -2.72 6.44
C TYR A 155 1.62 -4.18 6.62
N PHE A 156 1.79 -5.03 5.59
CA PHE A 156 1.48 -6.46 5.70
C PHE A 156 2.36 -7.19 6.70
N ALA A 157 3.66 -6.87 6.75
CA ALA A 157 4.58 -7.44 7.74
C ALA A 157 4.11 -7.20 9.19
N ARG A 158 3.54 -6.02 9.45
CA ARG A 158 3.00 -5.64 10.77
C ARG A 158 1.58 -6.13 11.02
N ASN A 159 0.88 -6.56 9.98
CA ASN A 159 -0.53 -6.99 10.02
C ASN A 159 -0.73 -8.30 9.24
N PRO A 160 -0.02 -9.39 9.58
CA PRO A 160 -0.02 -10.61 8.78
C PRO A 160 -1.40 -11.26 8.69
N LYS A 161 -2.22 -11.18 9.76
CA LYS A 161 -3.60 -11.69 9.73
C LYS A 161 -4.43 -11.00 8.64
N GLU A 162 -4.34 -9.67 8.51
CA GLU A 162 -5.03 -8.94 7.45
C GLU A 162 -4.56 -9.31 6.04
N PHE A 163 -3.29 -9.72 5.88
CA PHE A 163 -2.78 -10.16 4.59
C PHE A 163 -3.46 -11.46 4.13
N PHE A 164 -3.70 -12.41 5.04
CA PHE A 164 -4.33 -13.70 4.71
C PHE A 164 -5.86 -13.65 4.74
N ASP A 165 -6.46 -12.86 5.62
CA ASP A 165 -7.92 -12.81 5.80
C ASP A 165 -8.63 -11.89 4.77
N ARG A 166 -7.88 -11.09 4.01
CA ARG A 166 -8.46 -10.12 3.07
C ARG A 166 -8.99 -10.79 1.81
N LYS A 167 -10.03 -10.17 1.25
CA LYS A 167 -10.52 -10.48 -0.09
C LYS A 167 -9.57 -9.91 -1.16
N PRO A 168 -9.55 -10.50 -2.36
CA PRO A 168 -8.92 -9.91 -3.54
C PRO A 168 -9.36 -8.47 -3.78
N GLU A 169 -8.45 -7.68 -4.36
CA GLU A 169 -8.66 -6.27 -4.70
C GLU A 169 -9.82 -6.08 -5.70
N GLU A 170 -10.50 -4.93 -5.63
CA GLU A 170 -11.54 -4.57 -6.63
C GLU A 170 -10.87 -4.35 -8.00
N VAL A 171 -11.34 -5.07 -9.02
CA VAL A 171 -10.94 -4.84 -10.41
C VAL A 171 -11.80 -3.72 -10.97
N ALA A 172 -11.18 -2.58 -11.26
CA ALA A 172 -11.86 -1.45 -11.86
C ALA A 172 -11.83 -1.56 -13.40
N ILE A 173 -12.97 -1.27 -14.02
CA ILE A 173 -13.11 -1.09 -15.46
C ILE A 173 -13.98 0.13 -15.72
N ASN A 174 -13.68 0.87 -16.79
CA ASN A 174 -14.51 1.98 -17.26
C ASN A 174 -14.95 1.74 -18.71
N PRO A 175 -16.08 1.04 -18.93
CA PRO A 175 -16.62 0.84 -20.27
C PRO A 175 -17.13 2.16 -20.89
N ALA A 176 -17.31 3.22 -20.09
CA ALA A 176 -17.74 4.54 -20.54
C ALA A 176 -16.56 5.49 -20.88
N ASN A 177 -15.33 4.98 -20.95
CA ASN A 177 -14.18 5.78 -21.36
C ASN A 177 -14.35 6.18 -22.84
N LEU A 178 -14.50 7.48 -23.10
CA LEU A 178 -14.81 8.01 -24.43
C LEU A 178 -13.71 7.71 -25.47
N GLU A 179 -12.44 7.62 -25.06
CA GLU A 179 -11.36 7.27 -25.99
C GLU A 179 -11.47 5.81 -26.41
N LEU A 180 -11.67 4.89 -25.46
CA LEU A 180 -11.87 3.47 -25.76
C LEU A 180 -13.14 3.24 -26.58
N LEU A 181 -14.24 3.89 -26.19
CA LEU A 181 -15.52 3.79 -26.88
C LEU A 181 -15.40 4.27 -28.32
N ARG A 182 -14.73 5.39 -28.57
CA ARG A 182 -14.53 5.91 -29.93
C ARG A 182 -13.77 4.92 -30.80
N MET A 183 -12.70 4.31 -30.27
CA MET A 183 -11.92 3.31 -30.99
C MET A 183 -12.74 2.04 -31.29
N HIS A 184 -13.34 1.44 -30.26
CA HIS A 184 -14.10 0.21 -30.40
C HIS A 184 -15.37 0.40 -31.25
N LEU A 185 -16.01 1.56 -31.17
CA LEU A 185 -17.14 1.91 -32.02
C LEU A 185 -16.71 2.03 -33.49
N ALA A 186 -15.59 2.69 -33.79
CA ALA A 186 -15.08 2.77 -35.16
C ALA A 186 -14.74 1.39 -35.74
N CYS A 187 -14.08 0.52 -34.97
CA CYS A 187 -13.83 -0.87 -35.35
C CYS A 187 -15.12 -1.64 -35.58
N CYS A 188 -16.10 -1.51 -34.68
CA CYS A 188 -17.38 -2.20 -34.79
C CYS A 188 -18.18 -1.75 -36.01
N ILE A 189 -18.25 -0.45 -36.29
CA ILE A 189 -18.88 0.09 -37.50
C ILE A 189 -18.18 -0.44 -38.76
N TYR A 190 -16.85 -0.47 -38.79
CA TYR A 190 -16.08 -1.02 -39.90
C TYR A 190 -16.35 -2.51 -40.13
N GLU A 191 -16.29 -3.32 -39.08
CA GLU A 191 -16.55 -4.77 -39.13
C GLU A 191 -17.99 -5.08 -39.59
N LEU A 192 -18.95 -4.25 -39.17
CA LEU A 192 -20.36 -4.39 -39.49
C LEU A 192 -20.79 -3.65 -40.76
N ASP A 193 -19.91 -2.87 -41.37
CA ASP A 193 -20.24 -2.08 -42.56
C ASP A 193 -20.73 -2.97 -43.72
N ARG A 194 -20.07 -4.11 -43.93
CA ARG A 194 -20.47 -5.11 -44.94
C ARG A 194 -21.81 -5.79 -44.64
N TYR A 195 -22.34 -5.62 -43.43
CA TYR A 195 -23.64 -6.15 -42.99
C TYR A 195 -24.72 -5.06 -42.90
N GLY A 196 -24.45 -3.86 -43.43
CA GLY A 196 -25.40 -2.74 -43.44
C GLY A 196 -25.15 -1.66 -42.38
N GLY A 197 -24.02 -1.71 -41.66
CA GLY A 197 -23.64 -0.72 -40.66
C GLY A 197 -24.38 -0.85 -39.33
N LEU A 198 -24.35 0.21 -38.52
CA LEU A 198 -24.97 0.25 -37.19
C LEU A 198 -26.03 1.35 -37.07
N LYS A 199 -27.18 1.04 -36.47
CA LYS A 199 -28.19 2.05 -36.14
C LYS A 199 -27.89 2.69 -34.79
N ASP A 200 -28.44 3.88 -34.54
CA ASP A 200 -28.30 4.57 -33.24
C ASP A 200 -28.79 3.71 -32.06
N GLU A 201 -29.84 2.92 -32.26
CA GLU A 201 -30.35 1.99 -31.26
C GLU A 201 -29.36 0.86 -30.94
N ASP A 202 -28.68 0.33 -31.96
CA ASP A 202 -27.67 -0.71 -31.80
C ASP A 202 -26.45 -0.15 -31.04
N ILE A 203 -26.02 1.07 -31.37
CA ILE A 203 -24.91 1.76 -30.69
C ILE A 203 -25.23 1.91 -29.20
N ARG A 204 -26.42 2.40 -28.85
CA ARG A 204 -26.86 2.53 -27.45
C ARG A 204 -26.93 1.18 -26.73
N ARG A 205 -27.40 0.14 -27.42
CA ARG A 205 -27.62 -1.19 -26.84
C ARG A 205 -26.32 -1.97 -26.62
N ILE A 206 -25.39 -1.90 -27.56
CA ILE A 206 -24.13 -2.65 -27.51
C ILE A 206 -23.10 -1.96 -26.60
N PHE A 207 -23.03 -0.63 -26.67
CA PHE A 207 -22.04 0.15 -25.93
C PHE A 207 -22.66 0.81 -24.70
N CYS A 208 -23.13 2.05 -24.85
CA CYS A 208 -23.77 2.86 -23.82
C CYS A 208 -24.26 4.18 -24.44
N LEU A 209 -24.91 5.03 -23.64
CA LEU A 209 -25.38 6.35 -24.07
C LEU A 209 -24.22 7.26 -24.50
N GLU A 210 -23.08 7.18 -23.79
CA GLU A 210 -21.89 7.97 -24.05
C GLU A 210 -21.29 7.71 -25.44
N ALA A 211 -21.52 6.53 -26.02
CA ALA A 211 -21.06 6.18 -27.36
C ALA A 211 -21.70 7.03 -28.46
N GLU A 212 -22.86 7.65 -28.22
CA GLU A 212 -23.46 8.61 -29.17
C GLU A 212 -22.58 9.84 -29.40
N ASN A 213 -21.90 10.31 -28.35
CA ASN A 213 -20.98 11.44 -28.49
C ASN A 213 -19.76 11.03 -29.32
N CYS A 214 -19.22 9.84 -29.09
CA CYS A 214 -18.13 9.28 -29.89
C CYS A 214 -18.53 9.11 -31.36
N LYS A 215 -19.75 8.64 -31.63
CA LYS A 215 -20.34 8.55 -32.97
C LYS A 215 -20.37 9.91 -33.66
N ASN A 216 -20.90 10.94 -33.00
CA ASN A 216 -20.97 12.29 -33.57
C ASN A 216 -19.58 12.83 -33.90
N GLN A 217 -18.59 12.62 -33.03
CA GLN A 217 -17.19 13.01 -33.29
C GLN A 217 -16.58 12.27 -34.48
N LEU A 218 -16.88 10.97 -34.66
CA LEU A 218 -16.43 10.20 -35.81
C LEU A 218 -17.05 10.72 -37.11
N ALA A 219 -18.34 11.09 -37.06
CA ALA A 219 -19.07 11.66 -38.19
C ALA A 219 -18.54 13.05 -38.57
N GLU A 220 -18.31 13.94 -37.59
CA GLU A 220 -17.71 15.27 -37.80
C GLU A 220 -16.32 15.18 -38.45
N LYS A 221 -15.53 14.15 -38.10
CA LYS A 221 -14.22 13.87 -38.69
C LYS A 221 -14.30 13.15 -40.04
N GLY A 222 -15.50 12.91 -40.57
CA GLY A 222 -15.73 12.20 -41.83
C GLY A 222 -15.29 10.74 -41.81
N LYS A 223 -15.09 10.14 -40.63
CA LYS A 223 -14.66 8.73 -40.50
C LYS A 223 -15.82 7.75 -40.70
N ILE A 224 -17.03 8.21 -40.40
CA ILE A 224 -18.28 7.47 -40.63
C ILE A 224 -19.28 8.39 -41.32
N LEU A 225 -20.20 7.81 -42.07
CA LEU A 225 -21.25 8.52 -42.80
C LEU A 225 -22.61 7.97 -42.39
N GLU A 226 -23.59 8.86 -42.29
CA GLU A 226 -25.00 8.48 -42.14
C GLU A 226 -25.54 8.10 -43.52
N GLU A 227 -25.93 6.84 -43.70
CA GLU A 227 -26.67 6.39 -44.88
C GLU A 227 -28.14 6.20 -44.52
N ARG A 228 -29.04 6.80 -45.29
CA ARG A 228 -30.49 6.67 -45.10
C ARG A 228 -31.07 5.66 -46.08
N GLY A 229 -31.48 4.51 -45.56
CA GLY A 229 -32.11 3.45 -46.34
C GLY A 229 -33.58 3.22 -45.96
N ILE A 230 -34.20 2.23 -46.60
CA ILE A 230 -35.60 1.83 -46.38
C ILE A 230 -35.84 1.35 -44.93
N GLN A 231 -34.82 0.80 -44.28
CA GLN A 231 -34.88 0.28 -42.91
C GLN A 231 -34.47 1.30 -41.82
N GLY A 232 -34.33 2.58 -42.19
CA GLY A 232 -33.89 3.67 -41.31
C GLY A 232 -32.47 4.17 -41.61
N ALA A 233 -32.01 5.14 -40.81
CA ALA A 233 -30.65 5.65 -40.87
C ALA A 233 -29.67 4.68 -40.20
N CYS A 234 -28.56 4.39 -40.88
CA CYS A 234 -27.45 3.63 -40.33
C CYS A 234 -26.12 4.37 -40.53
N TRP A 235 -25.16 4.06 -39.66
CA TRP A 235 -23.81 4.58 -39.71
C TRP A 235 -22.90 3.58 -40.35
N ARG A 236 -22.17 4.05 -41.35
CA ARG A 236 -21.29 3.26 -42.19
C ARG A 236 -19.91 3.84 -42.23
N PHE A 237 -18.94 3.00 -42.54
CA PHE A 237 -17.56 3.41 -42.53
C PHE A 237 -17.21 4.20 -43.81
N ASN A 238 -16.41 5.26 -43.69
CA ASN A 238 -15.93 6.00 -44.85
C ASN A 238 -14.60 5.40 -45.37
N TYR A 239 -14.61 4.82 -46.57
CA TYR A 239 -13.48 4.07 -47.16
C TYR A 239 -12.50 4.90 -48.00
N GLU A 240 -12.61 6.22 -48.04
CA GLU A 240 -11.73 7.11 -48.84
C GLU A 240 -10.27 7.14 -48.31
N ASP A 241 -9.57 5.99 -48.33
CA ASP A 241 -8.17 5.72 -47.93
C ASP A 241 -7.89 5.49 -46.43
N TYR A 242 -8.89 5.03 -45.67
CA TYR A 242 -8.74 4.86 -44.22
C TYR A 242 -9.04 3.42 -43.76
N ASP A 243 -8.05 2.79 -43.11
CA ASP A 243 -8.21 1.50 -42.43
C ASP A 243 -8.14 1.74 -40.90
N PRO A 244 -9.28 1.68 -40.19
CA PRO A 244 -9.34 1.97 -38.77
C PRO A 244 -8.56 0.93 -37.96
N SER A 245 -8.36 -0.28 -38.50
CA SER A 245 -7.52 -1.27 -37.82
C SER A 245 -6.10 -0.74 -37.64
N LYS A 246 -5.55 0.01 -38.61
CA LYS A 246 -4.19 0.57 -38.51
C LYS A 246 -4.05 1.69 -37.47
N GLU A 247 -5.10 2.47 -37.21
CA GLU A 247 -5.08 3.55 -36.20
C GLU A 247 -5.45 3.03 -34.80
N TYR A 248 -6.29 1.99 -34.69
CA TYR A 248 -6.93 1.59 -33.43
C TYR A 248 -6.51 0.19 -32.88
N LEU A 249 -5.53 -0.49 -33.47
CA LEU A 249 -5.14 -1.87 -33.12
C LEU A 249 -4.51 -2.06 -31.73
N SER A 250 -3.99 -1.02 -31.07
CA SER A 250 -3.27 -1.21 -29.80
C SER A 250 -4.22 -1.40 -28.62
N ILE A 251 -4.72 -2.62 -28.42
CA ILE A 251 -5.51 -3.00 -27.21
C ILE A 251 -4.67 -2.85 -25.93
N ARG A 252 -3.34 -2.96 -26.04
CA ARG A 252 -2.42 -2.82 -24.90
C ARG A 252 -2.09 -1.37 -24.57
N ASN A 253 -2.33 -0.43 -25.48
CA ASN A 253 -2.13 1.00 -25.24
C ASN A 253 -3.16 1.89 -25.97
N PRO A 254 -4.46 1.71 -25.68
CA PRO A 254 -5.53 2.35 -26.45
C PRO A 254 -5.79 3.80 -26.06
N LEU A 255 -5.21 4.29 -24.96
CA LEU A 255 -5.56 5.60 -24.39
C LEU A 255 -4.67 6.75 -24.84
N SER A 256 -3.68 6.48 -25.68
CA SER A 256 -2.91 7.52 -26.38
C SER A 256 -3.44 7.70 -27.79
N SER A 257 -3.74 8.94 -28.16
CA SER A 257 -4.15 9.26 -29.53
C SER A 257 -3.08 8.88 -30.56
N ASN A 258 -1.79 8.95 -30.19
CA ASN A 258 -0.66 8.84 -31.11
C ASN A 258 0.45 7.96 -30.48
N ASN A 259 0.92 6.96 -31.23
CA ASN A 259 2.05 6.12 -30.85
C ASN A 259 3.33 6.59 -31.53
N PHE A 260 4.42 6.69 -30.77
CA PHE A 260 5.74 7.02 -31.28
C PHE A 260 6.52 5.77 -31.67
N THR A 261 7.16 5.79 -32.84
CA THR A 261 8.10 4.73 -33.25
C THR A 261 9.50 5.06 -32.75
N ILE A 262 10.12 4.12 -32.03
CA ILE A 262 11.50 4.26 -31.56
C ILE A 262 12.45 3.74 -32.65
N LYS A 263 13.37 4.58 -33.12
CA LYS A 263 14.32 4.27 -34.19
C LYS A 263 15.77 4.42 -33.75
N CYS A 264 16.58 3.42 -34.06
CA CYS A 264 18.04 3.43 -33.92
C CYS A 264 18.67 3.38 -35.31
N GLY A 265 18.98 4.54 -35.90
CA GLY A 265 19.20 4.65 -37.35
C GLY A 265 17.94 4.24 -38.11
N GLU A 266 18.08 3.35 -39.09
CA GLU A 266 16.94 2.77 -39.84
C GLU A 266 16.23 1.63 -39.10
N ARG A 267 16.83 1.11 -38.01
CA ARG A 267 16.27 -0.03 -37.26
C ARG A 267 15.14 0.45 -36.36
N LYS A 268 13.93 -0.09 -36.54
CA LYS A 268 12.83 0.04 -35.59
C LYS A 268 13.12 -0.78 -34.33
N VAL A 269 13.25 -0.10 -33.20
CA VAL A 269 13.50 -0.72 -31.88
C VAL A 269 12.18 -1.08 -31.21
N GLY A 270 11.18 -0.22 -31.32
CA GLY A 270 9.90 -0.43 -30.64
C GLY A 270 8.86 0.64 -30.93
N VAL A 271 7.77 0.60 -30.18
CA VAL A 271 6.66 1.57 -30.23
C VAL A 271 6.26 1.92 -28.79
N ILE A 272 5.93 3.17 -28.54
CA ILE A 272 5.60 3.69 -27.22
C ILE A 272 4.50 4.76 -27.33
N ASP A 273 3.64 4.90 -26.31
CA ASP A 273 2.57 5.89 -26.34
C ASP A 273 3.03 7.32 -26.02
N SER A 274 2.29 8.30 -26.50
CA SER A 274 2.56 9.73 -26.28
C SER A 274 2.65 10.12 -24.80
N ALA A 275 1.85 9.52 -23.92
CA ALA A 275 1.87 9.85 -22.48
C ALA A 275 3.15 9.33 -21.81
N THR A 276 3.63 8.16 -22.22
CA THR A 276 4.90 7.57 -21.77
C THR A 276 6.10 8.30 -22.36
N VAL A 277 6.04 8.83 -23.59
CA VAL A 277 7.13 9.62 -24.19
C VAL A 277 7.52 10.80 -23.31
N ILE A 278 6.53 11.54 -22.80
CA ILE A 278 6.74 12.69 -21.90
C ILE A 278 7.52 12.27 -20.65
N ARG A 279 7.23 11.08 -20.12
CA ARG A 279 7.77 10.60 -18.86
C ARG A 279 9.15 9.94 -19.03
N ASP A 280 9.29 9.10 -20.04
CA ASP A 280 10.38 8.12 -20.09
C ASP A 280 11.37 8.37 -21.23
N LEU A 281 11.03 9.21 -22.22
CA LEU A 281 11.85 9.39 -23.44
C LEU A 281 12.18 10.85 -23.76
N HIS A 282 12.46 11.65 -22.73
CA HIS A 282 13.05 12.97 -22.92
C HIS A 282 14.42 12.90 -23.64
N PRO A 283 14.91 13.96 -24.29
CA PRO A 283 16.29 13.97 -24.80
C PRO A 283 17.30 13.60 -23.71
N LYS A 284 18.27 12.77 -24.08
CA LYS A 284 19.24 12.09 -23.20
C LYS A 284 18.64 11.09 -22.20
N ALA A 285 17.36 10.73 -22.34
CA ALA A 285 16.79 9.65 -21.53
C ALA A 285 17.46 8.33 -21.87
N ILE A 286 17.73 7.52 -20.85
CA ILE A 286 18.22 6.16 -20.98
C ILE A 286 17.02 5.20 -20.90
N GLY A 287 16.62 4.69 -22.06
CA GLY A 287 15.67 3.60 -22.20
C GLY A 287 16.38 2.24 -22.21
N THR A 288 15.66 1.18 -21.84
CA THR A 288 16.16 -0.20 -21.92
C THR A 288 15.20 -1.08 -22.70
N ASP A 289 15.71 -1.81 -23.69
CA ASP A 289 15.01 -2.91 -24.34
C ASP A 289 15.90 -4.16 -24.44
N ASN A 290 15.40 -5.28 -23.93
CA ASN A 290 16.07 -6.60 -23.98
C ASN A 290 17.58 -6.58 -23.65
N ASP A 291 17.91 -6.00 -22.49
CA ASP A 291 19.27 -5.77 -21.95
C ASP A 291 20.15 -4.77 -22.71
N ARG A 292 19.67 -4.19 -23.82
CA ARG A 292 20.33 -3.08 -24.49
C ARG A 292 19.85 -1.77 -23.91
N GLN A 293 20.79 -0.85 -23.70
CA GLN A 293 20.48 0.52 -23.30
C GLN A 293 20.49 1.42 -24.53
N TYR A 294 19.55 2.36 -24.56
CA TYR A 294 19.40 3.32 -25.62
C TYR A 294 19.30 4.70 -25.03
N GLU A 295 20.13 5.63 -25.52
CA GLU A 295 20.00 7.05 -25.16
C GLU A 295 19.16 7.76 -26.23
N VAL A 296 18.21 8.59 -25.80
CA VAL A 296 17.37 9.39 -26.69
C VAL A 296 18.16 10.58 -27.24
N LEU A 297 18.28 10.67 -28.55
CA LEU A 297 18.89 11.80 -29.26
C LEU A 297 17.90 12.96 -29.41
N GLY A 298 16.64 12.65 -29.70
CA GLY A 298 15.60 13.64 -29.92
C GLY A 298 14.23 13.02 -30.20
N ILE A 299 13.20 13.87 -30.14
CA ILE A 299 11.81 13.50 -30.36
C ILE A 299 11.27 14.38 -31.48
N ASP A 300 10.74 13.75 -32.52
CA ASP A 300 10.00 14.39 -33.60
C ASP A 300 8.50 14.20 -33.34
N PHE A 301 7.85 15.27 -32.86
CA PHE A 301 6.42 15.26 -32.53
C PHE A 301 5.52 15.29 -33.76
N ASP A 302 6.02 15.74 -34.91
CA ASP A 302 5.24 15.82 -36.15
C ASP A 302 5.20 14.46 -36.86
N ARG A 303 6.33 13.74 -36.84
CA ARG A 303 6.46 12.38 -37.41
C ARG A 303 6.11 11.26 -36.43
N TYR A 304 5.95 11.56 -35.16
CA TYR A 304 5.81 10.58 -34.07
C TYR A 304 7.00 9.61 -34.02
N GLU A 305 8.22 10.15 -34.04
CA GLU A 305 9.44 9.36 -34.00
C GLU A 305 10.31 9.76 -32.81
N VAL A 306 10.88 8.75 -32.13
CA VAL A 306 11.93 8.95 -31.11
C VAL A 306 13.21 8.36 -31.67
N HIS A 307 14.22 9.21 -31.85
CA HIS A 307 15.52 8.78 -32.33
C HIS A 307 16.42 8.45 -31.15
N VAL A 308 17.00 7.26 -31.18
CA VAL A 308 17.88 6.74 -30.14
C VAL A 308 19.18 6.21 -30.73
N HIS A 309 20.20 6.06 -29.88
CA HIS A 309 21.40 5.28 -30.20
C HIS A 309 21.74 4.33 -29.06
N GLU A 310 22.38 3.22 -29.39
CA GLU A 310 22.74 2.18 -28.41
C GLU A 310 23.92 2.66 -27.57
N VAL A 311 23.81 2.55 -26.25
CA VAL A 311 24.82 2.99 -25.29
C VAL A 311 25.10 1.88 -24.26
N ASP A 312 26.21 2.02 -23.52
CA ASP A 312 26.51 1.20 -22.34
C ASP A 312 26.94 2.15 -21.22
N VAL A 313 26.03 2.41 -20.30
CA VAL A 313 26.17 3.39 -19.22
C VAL A 313 25.76 2.80 -17.88
N ASP A 314 26.43 3.26 -16.84
CA ASP A 314 26.23 2.85 -15.45
C ASP A 314 25.16 3.66 -14.71
N TYR A 315 24.48 4.57 -15.41
CA TYR A 315 23.46 5.45 -14.86
C TYR A 315 22.10 5.25 -15.52
N TYR A 316 21.04 5.75 -14.87
CA TYR A 316 19.70 5.81 -15.44
C TYR A 316 19.13 7.22 -15.32
N THR A 317 18.06 7.49 -16.07
CA THR A 317 17.38 8.79 -16.04
C THR A 317 15.90 8.62 -15.79
N PHE A 318 15.26 9.65 -15.24
CA PHE A 318 13.80 9.77 -15.20
C PHE A 318 13.38 11.23 -15.18
N SER A 319 12.21 11.54 -15.75
CA SER A 319 11.65 12.89 -15.73
C SER A 319 11.01 13.25 -14.39
N VAL A 320 10.90 14.55 -14.12
CA VAL A 320 10.15 15.09 -12.98
C VAL A 320 8.92 15.83 -13.53
N PRO A 321 7.76 15.17 -13.66
CA PRO A 321 6.54 15.82 -14.15
C PRO A 321 5.92 16.72 -13.08
N GLU A 322 5.36 17.84 -13.53
CA GLU A 322 4.56 18.78 -12.75
C GLU A 322 3.18 18.91 -13.36
N ASP A 323 2.17 18.47 -12.61
CA ASP A 323 0.79 18.45 -13.07
C ASP A 323 0.01 19.65 -12.51
N SER A 324 -0.63 20.37 -13.43
CA SER A 324 -1.60 21.42 -13.10
C SER A 324 -3.03 20.93 -13.37
N ILE A 325 -3.92 21.16 -12.41
CA ILE A 325 -5.28 20.61 -12.41
C ILE A 325 -6.32 21.71 -12.51
N SER A 326 -7.27 21.51 -13.42
CA SER A 326 -8.53 22.27 -13.51
C SER A 326 -9.72 21.34 -13.33
N ILE A 327 -10.62 21.67 -12.41
CA ILE A 327 -11.86 20.90 -12.19
C ILE A 327 -12.83 21.20 -13.33
N ILE A 328 -13.25 20.16 -14.06
CA ILE A 328 -14.25 20.29 -15.13
C ILE A 328 -15.65 20.11 -14.55
N ARG A 329 -15.84 19.03 -13.77
CA ARG A 329 -17.15 18.64 -13.27
C ARG A 329 -17.04 17.92 -11.93
N ARG A 330 -17.97 18.22 -11.03
CA ARG A 330 -18.20 17.47 -9.79
C ARG A 330 -19.36 16.51 -10.01
N GLU A 331 -19.24 15.26 -9.57
CA GLU A 331 -20.27 14.25 -9.79
C GLU A 331 -20.82 13.70 -8.48
N LYS A 332 -19.95 13.33 -7.54
CA LYS A 332 -20.35 12.79 -6.25
C LYS A 332 -19.54 13.42 -5.14
N GLU A 333 -20.16 13.60 -3.98
CA GLU A 333 -19.49 14.12 -2.79
C GLU A 333 -19.84 13.29 -1.56
N MET A 334 -18.87 13.18 -0.66
CA MET A 334 -19.00 12.51 0.62
C MET A 334 -18.26 13.29 1.69
N ARG A 335 -18.90 13.48 2.85
CA ARG A 335 -18.24 14.06 4.02
C ARG A 335 -17.29 13.06 4.67
N MET A 336 -16.11 13.59 5.05
CA MET A 336 -15.00 12.92 5.71
C MET A 336 -14.60 13.77 6.93
N GLY A 337 -15.32 13.62 8.04
CA GLY A 337 -15.24 14.54 9.16
C GLY A 337 -15.60 15.96 8.71
N ASN A 338 -14.68 16.91 8.89
CA ASN A 338 -14.82 18.30 8.44
C ASN A 338 -14.32 18.55 7.02
N ALA A 339 -13.82 17.52 6.33
CA ALA A 339 -13.41 17.60 4.93
C ALA A 339 -14.48 17.03 4.00
N THR A 340 -14.38 17.38 2.72
CA THR A 340 -15.25 16.86 1.66
C THR A 340 -14.41 16.09 0.65
N LEU A 341 -14.72 14.82 0.46
CA LEU A 341 -14.22 14.04 -0.67
C LEU A 341 -15.17 14.21 -1.85
N THR A 342 -14.65 14.67 -2.98
CA THR A 342 -15.42 14.78 -4.22
C THR A 342 -14.85 13.82 -5.26
N PHE A 343 -15.72 13.19 -6.05
CA PHE A 343 -15.39 12.48 -7.28
C PHE A 343 -15.93 13.25 -8.48
N GLY A 344 -15.16 13.30 -9.56
CA GLY A 344 -15.58 13.93 -10.81
C GLY A 344 -14.48 13.96 -11.86
N LYS A 345 -14.65 14.84 -12.85
CA LYS A 345 -13.72 14.96 -13.98
C LYS A 345 -12.82 16.18 -13.84
N ILE A 346 -11.56 15.98 -14.14
CA ILE A 346 -10.53 17.02 -14.15
C ILE A 346 -9.81 17.07 -15.49
N LYS A 347 -9.26 18.23 -15.81
CA LYS A 347 -8.25 18.41 -16.85
C LYS A 347 -6.89 18.48 -16.18
N VAL A 348 -5.96 17.64 -16.63
CA VAL A 348 -4.57 17.59 -16.20
C VAL A 348 -3.72 18.16 -17.32
N LYS A 349 -2.88 19.15 -17.01
CA LYS A 349 -1.82 19.65 -17.89
C LYS A 349 -0.48 19.36 -17.24
N ARG A 350 0.26 18.42 -17.83
CA ARG A 350 1.54 17.88 -17.38
C ARG A 350 2.69 18.60 -18.04
N ARG A 351 3.57 19.23 -17.26
CA ARG A 351 4.80 19.83 -17.75
C ARG A 351 5.99 19.03 -17.27
N VAL A 352 7.00 18.91 -18.11
CA VAL A 352 8.30 18.39 -17.69
C VAL A 352 9.35 19.41 -18.09
N GLN A 353 9.98 20.02 -17.09
CA GLN A 353 11.00 21.06 -17.28
C GLN A 353 12.40 20.59 -16.90
N LYS A 354 12.51 19.40 -16.30
CA LYS A 354 13.77 18.80 -15.88
C LYS A 354 13.66 17.29 -15.80
N TYR A 355 14.82 16.65 -15.89
CA TYR A 355 14.98 15.23 -15.58
C TYR A 355 16.19 15.03 -14.66
N CYS A 356 16.23 13.89 -13.99
CA CYS A 356 17.33 13.51 -13.13
C CYS A 356 18.16 12.42 -13.79
N LYS A 357 19.47 12.59 -13.79
CA LYS A 357 20.44 11.53 -14.04
C LYS A 357 20.91 10.96 -12.71
N VAL A 358 20.85 9.65 -12.57
CA VAL A 358 21.21 8.93 -11.34
C VAL A 358 22.31 7.93 -11.63
N ILE A 359 23.46 8.15 -11.00
CA ILE A 359 24.53 7.16 -10.92
C ILE A 359 24.33 6.41 -9.59
N PRO A 360 23.94 5.13 -9.62
CA PRO A 360 23.70 4.36 -8.39
C PRO A 360 24.98 4.22 -7.56
N GLY A 361 24.90 4.55 -6.27
CA GLY A 361 25.90 4.23 -5.25
C GLY A 361 25.58 2.93 -4.52
N LYS A 362 26.34 2.57 -3.47
CA LYS A 362 25.96 1.41 -2.62
C LYS A 362 24.68 1.68 -1.85
N ASP A 363 24.43 2.95 -1.54
CA ASP A 363 23.21 3.43 -0.90
C ASP A 363 22.74 4.76 -1.53
N ARG A 364 21.68 5.33 -0.94
CA ARG A 364 21.07 6.58 -1.43
C ARG A 364 21.98 7.79 -1.23
N GLU A 365 22.84 7.78 -0.21
CA GLU A 365 23.76 8.89 0.10
C GLU A 365 24.98 8.87 -0.82
N GLU A 366 25.45 7.69 -1.21
CA GLU A 366 26.52 7.50 -2.19
C GLU A 366 26.05 7.69 -3.65
N SER A 367 24.75 7.60 -3.90
CA SER A 367 24.19 7.81 -5.24
C SER A 367 24.35 9.26 -5.67
N ARG A 368 24.90 9.49 -6.87
CA ARG A 368 25.08 10.84 -7.42
C ARG A 368 23.89 11.21 -8.29
N TRP A 369 23.39 12.42 -8.09
CA TRP A 369 22.22 12.95 -8.76
C TRP A 369 22.59 14.24 -9.47
N GLU A 370 22.18 14.35 -10.73
CA GLU A 370 22.32 15.57 -11.51
C GLU A 370 20.94 15.95 -12.05
N GLU A 371 20.47 17.14 -11.68
CA GLU A 371 19.24 17.71 -12.26
C GLU A 371 19.60 18.46 -13.53
N ILE A 372 19.02 18.03 -14.64
CA ILE A 372 19.33 18.56 -15.95
C ILE A 372 18.08 19.25 -16.49
N PRO A 373 18.14 20.55 -16.84
CA PRO A 373 17.03 21.25 -17.45
C PRO A 373 16.62 20.61 -18.78
N TRP A 374 15.32 20.58 -19.01
CA TRP A 374 14.73 20.15 -20.26
C TRP A 374 13.99 21.33 -20.91
N SER A 375 14.44 21.71 -22.11
CA SER A 375 13.93 22.87 -22.85
C SER A 375 13.04 22.52 -24.06
N THR A 376 12.88 21.24 -24.43
CA THR A 376 12.05 20.88 -25.59
C THR A 376 10.59 21.15 -25.27
N PRO A 377 9.92 22.05 -26.02
CA PRO A 377 8.51 22.32 -25.78
C PRO A 377 7.69 21.09 -26.19
N ILE A 378 6.94 20.55 -25.23
CA ILE A 378 6.01 19.44 -25.49
C ILE A 378 4.70 20.04 -26.00
N PRO A 379 4.17 19.59 -27.14
CA PRO A 379 2.89 20.09 -27.65
C PRO A 379 1.75 19.96 -26.63
N GLU A 380 0.85 20.94 -26.61
CA GLU A 380 -0.22 21.00 -25.60
C GLU A 380 -1.19 19.81 -25.69
N TYR A 381 -1.44 19.31 -26.90
CA TYR A 381 -2.30 18.15 -27.16
C TYR A 381 -1.71 16.83 -26.64
N ILE A 382 -0.40 16.77 -26.37
CA ILE A 382 0.30 15.61 -25.79
C ILE A 382 0.36 15.74 -24.27
N SER A 383 0.60 16.95 -23.78
CA SER A 383 0.76 17.24 -22.35
C SER A 383 -0.55 17.42 -21.58
N THR A 384 -1.69 17.50 -22.26
CA THR A 384 -2.98 17.78 -21.63
C THR A 384 -4.00 16.67 -21.89
N PHE A 385 -4.61 16.16 -20.83
CA PHE A 385 -5.67 15.15 -20.93
C PHE A 385 -6.76 15.37 -19.89
N THR A 386 -7.94 14.82 -20.15
CA THR A 386 -9.06 14.79 -19.19
C THR A 386 -9.14 13.42 -18.57
N THR A 387 -9.39 13.33 -17.27
CA THR A 387 -9.46 12.05 -16.56
C THR A 387 -10.43 12.12 -15.37
N ASP A 388 -10.75 10.95 -14.82
CA ASP A 388 -11.50 10.81 -13.57
C ASP A 388 -10.57 11.02 -12.38
N ALA A 389 -11.09 11.68 -11.35
CA ALA A 389 -10.35 11.99 -10.14
C ALA A 389 -11.23 11.96 -8.91
N ILE A 390 -10.57 11.75 -7.78
CA ILE A 390 -11.06 12.14 -6.47
C ILE A 390 -10.21 13.28 -5.92
N TRP A 391 -10.83 14.17 -5.15
CA TRP A 391 -10.07 15.14 -4.39
C TRP A 391 -10.67 15.37 -3.02
N LEU A 392 -9.79 15.43 -2.03
CA LEU A 392 -10.11 15.73 -0.66
C LEU A 392 -9.94 17.23 -0.44
N THR A 393 -11.04 17.93 -0.21
CA THR A 393 -11.05 19.35 0.15
C THR A 393 -11.02 19.49 1.66
N LEU A 394 -9.92 20.05 2.17
CA LEU A 394 -9.72 20.27 3.60
C LEU A 394 -10.43 21.56 4.06
N PRO A 395 -10.96 21.61 5.29
CA PRO A 395 -11.58 22.82 5.82
C PRO A 395 -10.56 23.96 5.95
N SER A 396 -11.02 25.20 5.70
CA SER A 396 -10.21 26.43 5.75
C SER A 396 -9.55 26.71 7.11
N MET A 397 -10.03 26.08 8.19
CA MET A 397 -9.51 26.24 9.55
C MET A 397 -8.21 25.45 9.82
N LEU A 398 -7.77 24.59 8.88
CA LEU A 398 -6.52 23.84 8.99
C LEU A 398 -5.31 24.70 8.60
N ALA A 399 -4.96 25.65 9.48
CA ALA A 399 -3.71 26.45 9.51
C ALA A 399 -3.36 27.29 8.25
N GLU A 400 -2.50 28.29 8.44
CA GLU A 400 -1.82 28.94 7.32
C GLU A 400 -0.92 27.93 6.59
N ALA A 401 -0.76 28.10 5.27
CA ALA A 401 0.03 27.24 4.41
C ALA A 401 1.53 27.39 4.69
N ASP A 402 2.00 26.84 5.81
CA ASP A 402 3.41 26.78 6.14
C ASP A 402 4.09 25.53 5.52
N TYR A 403 5.41 25.52 5.58
CA TYR A 403 6.24 24.43 5.04
C TYR A 403 5.93 23.08 5.71
N ILE A 404 5.57 23.07 7.00
CA ILE A 404 5.28 21.85 7.76
C ILE A 404 3.95 21.25 7.28
N PHE A 405 2.95 22.10 7.05
CA PHE A 405 1.64 21.71 6.54
C PHE A 405 1.74 21.15 5.13
N GLU A 406 2.47 21.83 4.23
CA GLU A 406 2.75 21.32 2.88
C GLU A 406 3.43 19.94 2.96
N GLY A 407 4.42 19.79 3.83
CA GLY A 407 5.09 18.52 4.09
C GLY A 407 4.17 17.41 4.60
N GLY A 408 3.15 17.79 5.37
CA GLY A 408 2.08 16.90 5.81
C GLY A 408 1.19 16.44 4.65
N LEU A 409 0.78 17.34 3.75
CA LEU A 409 -0.02 16.98 2.57
C LEU A 409 0.75 16.03 1.64
N HIS A 410 2.03 16.32 1.38
CA HIS A 410 2.90 15.47 0.58
C HIS A 410 3.07 14.07 1.21
N ALA A 411 3.20 13.98 2.54
CA ALA A 411 3.23 12.70 3.22
C ALA A 411 1.89 11.95 3.18
N ILE A 412 0.76 12.65 3.12
CA ILE A 412 -0.56 12.04 2.92
C ILE A 412 -0.69 11.46 1.51
N GLU A 413 -0.27 12.19 0.48
CA GLU A 413 -0.20 11.70 -0.90
C GLU A 413 0.53 10.35 -0.97
N HIS A 414 1.73 10.30 -0.40
CA HIS A 414 2.53 9.08 -0.36
C HIS A 414 1.82 7.94 0.38
N ALA A 415 1.18 8.22 1.52
CA ALA A 415 0.45 7.20 2.26
C ALA A 415 -0.74 6.66 1.46
N ILE A 416 -1.50 7.54 0.79
CA ILE A 416 -2.66 7.14 -0.01
C ILE A 416 -2.22 6.32 -1.23
N LEU A 417 -1.22 6.77 -1.98
CA LEU A 417 -0.68 6.00 -3.10
C LEU A 417 -0.19 4.62 -2.66
N ALA A 418 0.54 4.56 -1.55
CA ALA A 418 1.06 3.30 -1.04
C ALA A 418 -0.05 2.33 -0.61
N MET A 419 -1.14 2.84 -0.04
CA MET A 419 -2.24 2.01 0.46
C MET A 419 -3.32 1.71 -0.57
N THR A 420 -3.38 2.45 -1.69
CA THR A 420 -4.40 2.25 -2.73
C THR A 420 -4.37 0.84 -3.34
N PRO A 421 -3.20 0.24 -3.66
CA PRO A 421 -3.13 -1.13 -4.18
C PRO A 421 -3.64 -2.22 -3.22
N LYS A 422 -3.86 -1.90 -1.93
CA LYS A 422 -4.55 -2.81 -0.99
C LYS A 422 -6.05 -2.92 -1.29
N TRP A 423 -6.64 -1.93 -1.95
CA TRP A 423 -8.09 -1.85 -2.17
C TRP A 423 -8.46 -2.01 -3.64
N VAL A 424 -7.65 -1.47 -4.53
CA VAL A 424 -7.90 -1.45 -5.96
C VAL A 424 -6.78 -2.19 -6.69
N SER A 425 -7.14 -3.02 -7.65
CA SER A 425 -6.19 -3.78 -8.45
C SER A 425 -5.48 -2.87 -9.46
N CYS A 426 -4.41 -2.20 -9.04
CA CYS A 426 -3.61 -1.28 -9.86
C CYS A 426 -2.10 -1.44 -9.66
N ASP A 427 -1.31 -1.00 -10.63
CA ASP A 427 0.11 -0.67 -10.43
C ASP A 427 0.22 0.76 -9.85
N PRO A 428 1.25 1.07 -9.03
CA PRO A 428 1.47 2.43 -8.55
C PRO A 428 1.57 3.50 -9.65
N ASN A 429 1.97 3.15 -10.89
CA ASN A 429 2.06 4.13 -11.98
C ASN A 429 0.71 4.42 -12.67
N ASP A 430 -0.34 3.64 -12.36
CA ASP A 430 -1.68 3.78 -12.96
C ASP A 430 -2.48 4.95 -12.35
N ILE A 431 -2.03 5.44 -11.18
CA ILE A 431 -2.64 6.51 -10.40
C ILE A 431 -1.60 7.60 -10.19
N SER A 432 -2.03 8.85 -10.22
CA SER A 432 -1.19 10.01 -9.93
C SER A 432 -1.87 10.94 -8.93
N GLU A 433 -1.07 11.82 -8.34
CA GLU A 433 -1.42 12.65 -7.22
C GLU A 433 -0.80 14.04 -7.32
N THR A 434 -1.49 15.03 -6.75
CA THR A 434 -0.96 16.38 -6.56
C THR A 434 -1.83 17.13 -5.55
N TYR A 435 -1.27 18.15 -4.90
CA TYR A 435 -2.00 19.01 -3.98
C TYR A 435 -2.04 20.46 -4.45
N GLN A 436 -3.11 21.15 -4.08
CA GLN A 436 -3.28 22.59 -4.26
C GLN A 436 -3.37 23.24 -2.88
N LEU A 437 -2.51 24.24 -2.65
CA LEU A 437 -2.53 25.04 -1.43
C LEU A 437 -3.35 26.32 -1.61
N ASN A 438 -4.04 26.73 -0.55
CA ASN A 438 -4.53 28.09 -0.42
C ASN A 438 -3.35 29.00 -0.09
N HIS A 439 -2.95 29.88 -1.01
CA HIS A 439 -2.03 30.96 -0.71
C HIS A 439 -2.82 32.27 -0.71
N HIS A 440 -2.88 32.92 0.47
CA HIS A 440 -3.31 34.31 0.66
C HIS A 440 -4.60 34.73 -0.09
N GLY A 441 -5.75 34.15 0.25
CA GLY A 441 -7.05 34.79 -0.03
C GLY A 441 -7.61 34.55 -1.43
N ASN A 442 -7.09 33.59 -2.19
CA ASN A 442 -7.66 33.17 -3.47
C ASN A 442 -9.04 32.45 -3.36
N GLY A 443 -9.53 32.25 -2.13
CA GLY A 443 -10.83 31.61 -1.85
C GLY A 443 -10.88 30.10 -2.08
N ILE A 444 -9.73 29.45 -2.33
CA ILE A 444 -9.65 28.01 -2.65
C ILE A 444 -9.13 27.25 -1.43
N ASN A 445 -9.94 26.34 -0.88
CA ASN A 445 -9.50 25.42 0.18
C ASN A 445 -8.35 24.51 -0.28
N HIS A 446 -7.49 24.09 0.64
CA HIS A 446 -6.44 23.09 0.37
C HIS A 446 -7.05 21.79 -0.15
N ARG A 447 -6.48 21.24 -1.22
CA ARG A 447 -6.97 20.01 -1.86
C ARG A 447 -5.85 19.04 -2.12
N ILE A 448 -6.11 17.75 -1.91
CA ILE A 448 -5.28 16.64 -2.38
C ILE A 448 -6.06 15.95 -3.49
N PHE A 449 -5.48 15.84 -4.67
CA PHE A 449 -6.04 15.16 -5.83
C PHE A 449 -5.38 13.81 -6.02
N ILE A 450 -6.19 12.83 -6.40
CA ILE A 450 -5.76 11.50 -6.87
C ILE A 450 -6.56 11.23 -8.13
N TYR A 451 -5.88 10.89 -9.22
CA TYR A 451 -6.51 10.74 -10.54
C TYR A 451 -5.94 9.55 -11.30
N ASP A 452 -6.75 9.01 -12.22
CA ASP A 452 -6.30 7.96 -13.11
C ASP A 452 -5.27 8.57 -14.07
N ASN A 453 -4.08 7.97 -14.17
CA ASN A 453 -2.99 8.45 -15.03
C ASN A 453 -3.19 8.06 -16.50
N TYR A 454 -4.45 8.12 -16.95
CA TYR A 454 -4.90 7.69 -18.27
C TYR A 454 -5.98 8.63 -18.80
N PRO A 455 -5.90 9.06 -20.07
CA PRO A 455 -6.98 9.80 -20.71
C PRO A 455 -8.34 9.10 -20.60
N GLY A 456 -9.38 9.88 -20.29
CA GLY A 456 -10.76 9.41 -20.08
C GLY A 456 -11.02 8.70 -18.75
N GLY A 457 -9.98 8.27 -18.02
CA GLY A 457 -10.09 7.48 -16.79
C GLY A 457 -10.42 6.00 -17.05
N VAL A 458 -9.79 5.10 -16.31
CA VAL A 458 -10.00 3.63 -16.39
C VAL A 458 -10.85 3.09 -15.24
N GLY A 459 -11.27 3.96 -14.32
CA GLY A 459 -12.18 3.68 -13.21
C GLY A 459 -11.48 3.41 -11.88
N LEU A 460 -10.16 3.59 -11.79
CA LEU A 460 -9.38 3.30 -10.59
C LEU A 460 -9.78 4.23 -9.44
N THR A 461 -9.84 5.53 -9.69
CA THR A 461 -10.28 6.55 -8.74
C THR A 461 -11.73 6.41 -8.32
N LYS A 462 -12.59 5.93 -9.22
CA LYS A 462 -13.97 5.58 -8.89
C LYS A 462 -14.04 4.43 -7.87
N ALA A 463 -13.19 3.41 -8.02
CA ALA A 463 -13.04 2.34 -7.03
C ALA A 463 -12.40 2.86 -5.74
N CYS A 464 -11.42 3.77 -5.83
CA CYS A 464 -10.83 4.44 -4.67
C CYS A 464 -11.88 5.25 -3.89
N TYR A 465 -12.76 5.99 -4.58
CA TYR A 465 -13.83 6.78 -3.96
C TYR A 465 -14.72 5.93 -3.06
N LYS A 466 -15.14 4.74 -3.54
CA LYS A 466 -15.97 3.80 -2.76
C LYS A 466 -15.26 3.31 -1.50
N ASN A 467 -13.95 3.08 -1.59
CA ASN A 467 -13.14 2.51 -0.51
C ASN A 467 -12.36 3.57 0.30
N PHE A 468 -12.55 4.86 0.02
CA PHE A 468 -11.64 5.92 0.48
C PHE A 468 -11.53 6.01 2.00
N ARG A 469 -12.64 5.80 2.72
CA ARG A 469 -12.63 5.74 4.19
C ARG A 469 -11.68 4.67 4.72
N ASN A 470 -11.68 3.49 4.12
CA ASN A 470 -10.80 2.41 4.54
C ASN A 470 -9.34 2.68 4.15
N ILE A 471 -9.11 3.28 2.97
CA ILE A 471 -7.78 3.73 2.55
C ILE A 471 -7.19 4.70 3.59
N ILE A 472 -7.94 5.71 4.04
CA ILE A 472 -7.48 6.65 5.07
C ILE A 472 -7.23 5.95 6.41
N LYS A 473 -8.09 5.01 6.83
CA LYS A 473 -7.88 4.21 8.06
C LYS A 473 -6.56 3.45 8.00
N ASP A 474 -6.27 2.82 6.86
CA ASP A 474 -5.03 2.09 6.65
C ASP A 474 -3.82 3.01 6.55
N CYS A 475 -3.95 4.21 5.96
CA CYS A 475 -2.91 5.22 5.96
C CYS A 475 -2.52 5.61 7.39
N ILE A 476 -3.49 5.92 8.26
CA ILE A 476 -3.20 6.25 9.65
C ILE A 476 -2.51 5.06 10.34
N LYS A 477 -3.03 3.84 10.14
CA LYS A 477 -2.45 2.63 10.72
C LYS A 477 -1.02 2.37 10.22
N LEU A 478 -0.73 2.58 8.94
CA LEU A 478 0.62 2.52 8.37
C LEU A 478 1.58 3.46 9.09
N LEU A 479 1.18 4.72 9.27
CA LEU A 479 1.98 5.76 9.90
C LEU A 479 2.20 5.50 11.40
N GLU A 480 1.15 5.12 12.14
CA GLU A 480 1.19 4.87 13.59
C GLU A 480 2.00 3.63 13.95
N THR A 481 1.94 2.58 13.12
CA THR A 481 2.58 1.30 13.44
C THR A 481 4.04 1.24 13.00
N CYS A 482 4.50 2.22 12.23
CA CYS A 482 5.89 2.34 11.82
C CYS A 482 6.77 2.83 12.99
N SER A 483 7.78 2.04 13.34
CA SER A 483 8.72 2.27 14.44
C SER A 483 9.80 3.33 14.15
N CYS A 484 9.84 3.91 12.94
CA CYS A 484 10.83 4.93 12.63
C CYS A 484 10.64 6.17 13.51
N LYS A 485 11.75 6.72 13.99
CA LYS A 485 11.78 7.97 14.79
C LYS A 485 11.91 9.23 13.92
N SER A 486 12.06 9.06 12.61
CA SER A 486 12.20 10.17 11.67
C SER A 486 10.88 10.91 11.48
N ILE A 487 10.90 12.23 11.67
CA ILE A 487 9.79 13.13 11.36
C ILE A 487 9.50 13.14 9.86
N THR A 488 10.53 13.00 9.01
CA THR A 488 10.38 12.91 7.55
C THR A 488 9.94 11.52 7.08
N GLY A 489 9.72 10.59 8.02
CA GLY A 489 9.38 9.20 7.75
C GLY A 489 10.55 8.38 7.21
N CYS A 490 10.24 7.18 6.71
CA CYS A 490 11.19 6.21 6.18
C CYS A 490 10.55 5.42 5.02
N PRO A 491 11.33 4.57 4.30
CA PRO A 491 10.81 3.71 3.24
C PRO A 491 9.69 2.76 3.69
N SER A 492 9.63 2.40 4.97
CA SER A 492 8.57 1.55 5.51
C SER A 492 7.23 2.27 5.79
N CYS A 493 7.11 3.58 5.54
CA CYS A 493 5.88 4.34 5.79
C CYS A 493 5.53 5.38 4.72
N ILE A 494 6.37 6.38 4.44
CA ILE A 494 6.02 7.51 3.57
C ILE A 494 7.12 7.91 2.60
N GLN A 495 8.22 7.16 2.49
CA GLN A 495 9.17 7.42 1.41
C GLN A 495 8.89 6.48 0.25
N LEU A 496 8.67 7.05 -0.93
CA LEU A 496 8.43 6.32 -2.17
C LEU A 496 9.66 6.43 -3.07
N SER A 497 10.05 5.33 -3.70
CA SER A 497 11.25 5.27 -4.54
C SER A 497 11.17 6.17 -5.77
N LYS A 498 9.95 6.42 -6.28
CA LYS A 498 9.69 7.24 -7.47
C LYS A 498 9.06 8.60 -7.16
N CYS A 499 9.22 9.13 -5.95
CA CYS A 499 8.72 10.47 -5.62
C CYS A 499 9.44 11.53 -6.50
N PRO A 500 8.72 12.28 -7.36
CA PRO A 500 9.35 13.31 -8.21
C PRO A 500 9.98 14.43 -7.38
N LYS A 501 9.41 14.72 -6.20
CA LYS A 501 9.91 15.67 -5.20
C LYS A 501 10.99 15.07 -4.29
N ARG A 502 11.57 13.92 -4.66
CA ARG A 502 12.70 13.26 -3.97
C ARG A 502 12.47 12.93 -2.50
N ASN A 503 11.22 12.75 -2.08
CA ASN A 503 10.86 12.61 -0.66
C ASN A 503 11.32 13.79 0.21
N GLU A 504 11.59 14.95 -0.39
CA GLU A 504 11.96 16.15 0.32
C GLU A 504 10.74 16.76 0.99
N LYS A 505 11.00 17.47 2.10
CA LYS A 505 9.99 18.21 2.87
C LYS A 505 8.86 17.34 3.48
N LEU A 506 8.96 16.01 3.49
CA LEU A 506 7.94 15.15 4.08
C LEU A 506 7.78 15.41 5.59
N ASN A 507 6.54 15.32 6.09
CA ASN A 507 6.28 15.38 7.53
C ASN A 507 5.23 14.34 7.97
N LYS A 508 5.71 13.26 8.59
CA LYS A 508 4.91 12.12 9.10
C LYS A 508 3.95 12.54 10.21
N GLU A 509 4.42 13.35 11.15
CA GLU A 509 3.63 13.76 12.31
C GLU A 509 2.48 14.67 11.90
N LYS A 510 2.77 15.62 11.00
CA LYS A 510 1.74 16.51 10.45
C LYS A 510 0.73 15.75 9.59
N ALA A 511 1.17 14.78 8.78
CA ALA A 511 0.26 13.90 8.05
C ALA A 511 -0.68 13.15 9.01
N LEU A 512 -0.16 12.56 10.10
CA LEU A 512 -0.97 11.89 11.12
C LEU A 512 -1.98 12.83 11.78
N GLU A 513 -1.57 14.05 12.11
CA GLU A 513 -2.45 15.07 12.69
C GLU A 513 -3.63 15.38 11.76
N ILE A 514 -3.34 15.64 10.48
CA ILE A 514 -4.35 15.96 9.47
C ILE A 514 -5.28 14.75 9.25
N LEU A 515 -4.73 13.54 9.03
CA LEU A 515 -5.52 12.34 8.76
C LEU A 515 -6.47 11.97 9.90
N ARG A 516 -6.04 12.13 11.16
CA ARG A 516 -6.91 11.86 12.32
C ARG A 516 -8.11 12.80 12.36
N LYS A 517 -7.91 14.08 12.05
CA LYS A 517 -9.00 15.07 11.94
C LYS A 517 -10.00 14.75 10.83
N LEU A 518 -9.59 14.03 9.78
CA LEU A 518 -10.50 13.56 8.72
C LEU A 518 -11.39 12.42 9.16
N ILE A 519 -10.88 11.55 10.03
CA ILE A 519 -11.62 10.36 10.42
C ILE A 519 -12.58 10.63 11.56
N ASN A 520 -12.27 11.48 12.56
CA ASN A 520 -13.08 11.77 13.77
C ASN A 520 -14.48 11.12 13.84
N ASP A 521 -14.45 9.79 13.94
CA ASP A 521 -15.57 8.87 13.86
C ASP A 521 -15.40 8.03 15.12
N ALA A 522 -16.40 8.09 16.00
CA ALA A 522 -16.32 7.55 17.36
C ALA A 522 -15.92 6.06 17.40
N ASP A 523 -16.08 5.33 16.30
CA ASP A 523 -15.67 3.94 16.16
C ASP A 523 -14.18 3.74 15.83
N TYR A 524 -13.53 4.69 15.14
CA TYR A 524 -12.07 4.61 14.90
C TYR A 524 -11.29 4.77 16.19
N GLU A 525 -11.67 5.73 17.05
CA GLU A 525 -11.02 5.92 18.35
C GLU A 525 -11.18 4.70 19.28
N LYS A 526 -12.35 4.05 19.28
CA LYS A 526 -12.53 2.76 19.99
C LYS A 526 -11.57 1.68 19.47
N GLN A 527 -11.39 1.59 18.15
CA GLN A 527 -10.55 0.57 17.51
C GLN A 527 -9.05 0.85 17.73
N ARG A 528 -8.65 2.13 17.73
CA ARG A 528 -7.30 2.62 18.03
C ARG A 528 -6.87 2.31 19.46
N ILE A 529 -7.76 2.58 20.43
CA ILE A 529 -7.54 2.22 21.85
C ILE A 529 -7.38 0.70 21.98
N LYS A 530 -8.21 -0.09 21.30
CA LYS A 530 -8.13 -1.56 21.30
C LYS A 530 -6.79 -2.08 20.72
N LEU A 531 -6.28 -1.47 19.65
CA LEU A 531 -4.99 -1.83 19.03
C LEU A 531 -3.76 -1.44 19.88
N ARG A 532 -3.82 -0.31 20.59
CA ARG A 532 -2.76 0.09 21.54
C ARG A 532 -2.70 -0.82 22.75
N LEU A 533 -3.86 -1.19 23.31
CA LEU A 533 -3.95 -2.13 24.43
C LEU A 533 -3.50 -3.55 24.04
N ALA A 534 -3.77 -3.98 22.81
CA ALA A 534 -3.32 -5.28 22.29
C ALA A 534 -1.78 -5.39 22.12
N ARG A 535 -1.04 -4.26 22.19
CA ARG A 535 0.42 -4.20 22.03
C ARG A 535 1.20 -4.13 23.33
N ALA A 536 0.54 -4.21 24.49
CA ALA A 536 1.20 -4.21 25.78
C ALA A 536 0.94 -5.50 26.60
N PRO A 537 1.25 -6.71 26.09
CA PRO A 537 1.23 -7.93 26.90
C PRO A 537 2.12 -7.78 28.13
N GLU A 538 3.32 -7.23 27.94
CA GLU A 538 4.34 -7.03 28.98
C GLU A 538 3.89 -6.06 30.08
N LEU A 539 3.09 -5.03 29.74
CA LEU A 539 2.58 -4.08 30.73
C LEU A 539 1.45 -4.70 31.57
N ILE A 540 0.55 -5.45 30.92
CA ILE A 540 -0.53 -6.17 31.62
C ILE A 540 0.06 -7.28 32.50
N GLU A 541 1.07 -7.99 32.00
CA GLU A 541 1.77 -9.04 32.73
C GLU A 541 2.62 -8.48 33.89
N ALA A 542 3.33 -7.36 33.69
CA ALA A 542 4.10 -6.68 34.73
C ALA A 542 3.19 -6.10 35.84
N ILE A 543 2.07 -5.47 35.47
CA ILE A 543 1.09 -4.97 36.45
C ILE A 543 0.49 -6.15 37.23
N THR A 544 0.15 -7.24 36.55
CA THR A 544 -0.42 -8.44 37.19
C THR A 544 0.60 -9.10 38.13
N LYS A 545 1.86 -9.24 37.71
CA LYS A 545 2.94 -9.83 38.50
C LYS A 545 3.30 -8.99 39.73
N ASN A 546 3.45 -7.68 39.58
CA ASN A 546 3.80 -6.78 40.68
C ASN A 546 2.69 -6.67 41.72
N VAL A 547 1.41 -6.70 41.30
CA VAL A 547 0.27 -6.77 42.23
C VAL A 547 0.25 -8.11 42.97
N HIS A 548 0.65 -9.21 42.32
CA HIS A 548 0.72 -10.53 42.94
C HIS A 548 1.90 -10.66 43.93
N GLU A 549 3.06 -10.09 43.63
CA GLU A 549 4.24 -10.07 44.51
C GLU A 549 4.01 -9.18 45.74
N ALA A 550 3.37 -8.02 45.58
CA ALA A 550 3.02 -7.14 46.70
C ALA A 550 2.03 -7.78 47.70
N ILE A 551 1.20 -8.72 47.24
CA ILE A 551 0.30 -9.51 48.11
C ILE A 551 1.08 -10.62 48.83
N LYS A 552 2.04 -11.27 48.16
CA LYS A 552 2.90 -12.31 48.76
C LYS A 552 3.76 -11.78 49.92
N GLU A 553 4.31 -10.57 49.83
CA GLU A 553 5.19 -10.02 50.87
C GLU A 553 4.50 -9.75 52.21
N LYS A 554 3.17 -9.62 52.24
CA LYS A 554 2.40 -9.34 53.47
C LYS A 554 1.78 -10.57 54.13
N ILE A 555 2.02 -11.78 53.61
CA ILE A 555 1.57 -13.05 54.20
C ILE A 555 2.81 -13.80 54.71
N PRO A 556 2.89 -14.16 56.01
CA PRO A 556 4.01 -14.96 56.51
C PRO A 556 4.17 -16.26 55.71
N TYR A 557 5.40 -16.61 55.34
CA TYR A 557 5.69 -17.75 54.46
C TYR A 557 5.08 -19.08 54.95
N ASN A 558 5.08 -19.31 56.27
CA ASN A 558 4.41 -20.44 56.91
C ASN A 558 2.89 -20.48 56.59
N LEU A 559 2.21 -19.34 56.72
CA LEU A 559 0.77 -19.25 56.48
C LEU A 559 0.44 -19.42 54.99
N PHE A 560 1.32 -18.92 54.11
CA PHE A 560 1.19 -19.12 52.67
C PHE A 560 1.34 -20.59 52.26
N LEU A 561 2.29 -21.32 52.86
CA LEU A 561 2.45 -22.76 52.62
C LEU A 561 1.21 -23.55 53.08
N ARG A 562 0.70 -23.25 54.28
CA ARG A 562 -0.51 -23.88 54.84
C ARG A 562 -1.78 -23.63 54.01
N LEU A 563 -1.86 -22.47 53.34
CA LEU A 563 -2.96 -22.15 52.42
C LEU A 563 -2.90 -22.97 51.11
N ILE A 564 -1.70 -23.20 50.58
CA ILE A 564 -1.51 -23.99 49.35
C ILE A 564 -1.70 -25.49 49.60
N THR A 565 -1.37 -25.97 50.81
CA THR A 565 -1.60 -27.37 51.22
C THR A 565 -3.04 -27.65 51.63
N GLY A 566 -3.91 -26.64 51.66
CA GLY A 566 -5.36 -26.81 51.83
C GLY A 566 -5.84 -26.87 53.29
N GLU A 567 -5.04 -26.47 54.27
CA GLU A 567 -5.46 -26.44 55.68
C GLU A 567 -6.58 -25.40 55.90
N GLU A 568 -7.73 -25.83 56.43
CA GLU A 568 -8.89 -24.96 56.67
C GLU A 568 -8.59 -23.87 57.71
N ASP A 569 -7.82 -24.19 58.74
CA ASP A 569 -7.44 -23.27 59.83
C ASP A 569 -6.63 -22.08 59.31
N ALA A 570 -5.82 -22.29 58.25
CA ALA A 570 -5.03 -21.24 57.62
C ALA A 570 -5.91 -20.24 56.87
N ARG A 571 -7.06 -20.66 56.34
CA ARG A 571 -8.04 -19.77 55.70
C ARG A 571 -8.73 -18.88 56.73
N CYS A 572 -9.08 -19.46 57.88
CA CYS A 572 -9.59 -18.69 59.02
C CYS A 572 -8.55 -17.71 59.55
N GLU A 573 -7.29 -18.12 59.71
CA GLU A 573 -6.20 -17.25 60.18
C GLU A 573 -5.91 -16.10 59.19
N LEU A 574 -5.96 -16.35 57.88
CA LEU A 574 -5.77 -15.31 56.86
C LEU A 574 -6.89 -14.24 56.89
N SER A 575 -8.13 -14.69 57.03
CA SER A 575 -9.31 -13.81 57.08
C SER A 575 -9.34 -13.00 58.37
N TRP A 576 -9.08 -13.65 59.51
CA TRP A 576 -9.21 -13.04 60.84
C TRP A 576 -8.02 -12.12 61.20
N LYS A 577 -6.79 -12.54 60.86
CA LYS A 577 -5.56 -11.86 61.29
C LYS A 577 -5.00 -10.88 60.25
N TYR A 578 -5.21 -11.16 58.95
CA TYR A 578 -4.66 -10.36 57.86
C TYR A 578 -5.72 -9.64 57.02
N GLY A 579 -6.99 -10.07 57.09
CA GLY A 579 -8.12 -9.44 56.41
C GLY A 579 -8.30 -9.85 54.96
N TYR A 580 -7.82 -11.04 54.56
CA TYR A 580 -7.94 -11.55 53.20
C TYR A 580 -8.75 -12.86 53.20
N SER A 581 -9.75 -13.01 52.33
CA SER A 581 -10.45 -14.29 52.13
C SER A 581 -10.12 -14.86 50.74
N PRO A 582 -9.56 -16.08 50.66
CA PRO A 582 -9.23 -16.71 49.38
C PRO A 582 -10.51 -17.18 48.68
N VAL A 583 -10.61 -16.89 47.38
CA VAL A 583 -11.59 -17.48 46.46
C VAL A 583 -10.85 -18.54 45.66
N ILE A 584 -11.21 -19.80 45.87
CA ILE A 584 -10.68 -20.91 45.09
C ILE A 584 -11.52 -21.00 43.82
N VAL A 585 -10.87 -20.78 42.68
CA VAL A 585 -11.43 -21.07 41.37
C VAL A 585 -10.77 -22.38 40.93
N GLU A 586 -11.56 -23.39 40.57
CA GLU A 586 -11.05 -24.70 40.20
C GLU A 586 -9.87 -24.59 39.21
N ASP A 587 -8.77 -25.26 39.57
CA ASP A 587 -7.50 -25.41 38.85
C ASP A 587 -6.62 -24.16 38.59
N LYS A 588 -6.78 -23.03 39.31
CA LYS A 588 -5.77 -21.94 39.30
C LYS A 588 -5.54 -21.27 40.67
N TYR A 589 -4.39 -20.60 40.80
CA TYR A 589 -3.89 -19.85 41.98
C TYR A 589 -5.00 -19.10 42.75
N PRO A 590 -4.93 -19.03 44.10
CA PRO A 590 -5.96 -18.38 44.91
C PRO A 590 -6.10 -16.89 44.55
N LEU A 591 -7.34 -16.46 44.28
CA LEU A 591 -7.69 -15.04 44.12
C LEU A 591 -8.11 -14.48 45.47
N PHE A 592 -7.54 -13.36 45.91
CA PHE A 592 -7.81 -12.80 47.24
C PHE A 592 -8.88 -11.69 47.18
N SER A 593 -9.86 -11.75 48.08
CA SER A 593 -10.74 -10.61 48.41
C SER A 593 -10.12 -9.78 49.54
N ILE A 594 -10.24 -8.45 49.49
CA ILE A 594 -9.56 -7.50 50.38
C ILE A 594 -10.58 -6.83 51.32
N ASN A 595 -10.29 -6.80 52.62
CA ASN A 595 -11.06 -6.06 53.64
C ASN A 595 -10.98 -4.52 53.43
N GLU A 596 -12.10 -3.82 53.65
CA GLU A 596 -12.23 -2.36 53.53
C GLU A 596 -11.13 -1.55 54.22
N LYS A 597 -10.64 -1.96 55.40
CA LYS A 597 -9.64 -1.19 56.16
C LYS A 597 -8.26 -1.09 55.52
N LYS A 598 -7.91 -1.98 54.57
CA LYS A 598 -6.61 -1.98 53.85
C LYS A 598 -6.73 -1.57 52.39
N LYS A 599 -7.94 -1.21 51.95
CA LYS A 599 -8.26 -0.81 50.58
C LYS A 599 -7.48 0.43 50.16
N ASP A 600 -7.51 1.49 50.96
CA ASP A 600 -6.93 2.79 50.56
C ASP A 600 -5.39 2.77 50.48
N GLU A 601 -4.73 1.98 51.33
CA GLU A 601 -3.27 1.79 51.30
C GLU A 601 -2.81 1.08 50.00
N LEU A 602 -3.57 0.07 49.55
CA LEU A 602 -3.26 -0.65 48.32
C LEU A 602 -3.54 0.21 47.08
N LEU A 603 -4.59 1.02 47.11
CA LEU A 603 -4.94 1.93 46.00
C LEU A 603 -3.92 3.04 45.82
N LYS A 604 -3.40 3.59 46.92
CA LYS A 604 -2.31 4.55 46.88
C LYS A 604 -1.06 3.96 46.23
N LYS A 605 -0.67 2.74 46.60
CA LYS A 605 0.50 2.05 46.02
C LYS A 605 0.32 1.64 44.56
N ILE A 606 -0.88 1.19 44.16
CA ILE A 606 -1.19 0.89 42.75
C ILE A 606 -1.12 2.17 41.91
N SER A 607 -1.63 3.29 42.45
CA SER A 607 -1.52 4.60 41.81
C SER A 607 -0.05 4.98 41.60
N ASP A 608 0.79 4.88 42.64
CA ASP A 608 2.21 5.21 42.58
C ASP A 608 2.99 4.33 41.57
N LEU A 609 2.70 3.03 41.50
CA LEU A 609 3.30 2.10 40.53
C LEU A 609 2.91 2.41 39.08
N ILE A 610 1.64 2.76 38.85
CA ILE A 610 1.17 3.19 37.52
C ILE A 610 1.89 4.48 37.11
N PHE A 611 2.06 5.43 38.02
CA PHE A 611 2.79 6.67 37.75
C PHE A 611 4.28 6.46 37.48
N GLN A 612 4.93 5.46 38.09
CA GLN A 612 6.33 5.14 37.82
C GLN A 612 6.58 4.52 36.44
N HIS A 613 5.57 3.91 35.82
CA HIS A 613 5.68 3.24 34.52
C HIS A 613 5.05 4.02 33.37
N LEU A 614 4.42 5.17 33.65
CA LEU A 614 3.95 6.11 32.63
C LEU A 614 5.08 7.08 32.26
N ASP A 615 5.18 7.35 30.96
CA ASP A 615 6.27 8.09 30.30
C ASP A 615 6.77 9.32 31.09
N PRO A 616 8.06 9.36 31.52
CA PRO A 616 8.63 10.45 32.32
C PRO A 616 8.69 11.82 31.60
N LYS A 617 8.24 11.91 30.35
CA LYS A 617 8.21 13.14 29.55
C LYS A 617 7.02 14.06 29.79
N ILE A 618 6.06 13.70 30.65
CA ILE A 618 4.91 14.55 30.98
C ILE A 618 5.15 15.19 32.36
N PRO A 619 5.43 16.51 32.44
CA PRO A 619 5.65 17.19 33.73
C PRO A 619 4.42 17.09 34.65
N ARG A 620 4.63 16.83 35.95
CA ARG A 620 3.58 16.82 36.99
C ARG A 620 2.70 18.08 36.99
N GLU A 621 3.28 19.22 36.63
CA GLU A 621 2.65 20.55 36.61
C GLU A 621 1.61 20.74 35.49
N SER A 622 1.63 19.86 34.47
CA SER A 622 0.70 19.91 33.32
C SER A 622 -0.72 19.46 33.67
N TRP A 623 -0.89 18.84 34.83
CA TRP A 623 -2.16 18.32 35.32
C TRP A 623 -2.82 19.40 36.20
N LYS A 624 -3.70 20.22 35.63
CA LYS A 624 -4.58 21.09 36.43
C LYS A 624 -5.60 20.22 37.16
N ILE A 625 -5.26 19.79 38.36
CA ILE A 625 -6.19 19.23 39.33
C ILE A 625 -7.11 20.38 39.75
N SER A 626 -8.38 20.31 39.38
CA SER A 626 -9.44 21.16 39.92
C SER A 626 -9.52 20.90 41.43
N GLU A 627 -9.17 21.90 42.23
CA GLU A 627 -9.36 21.90 43.68
C GLU A 627 -10.86 21.80 44.03
N ALA A 628 -11.30 20.60 44.39
CA ALA A 628 -12.33 20.34 45.40
C ALA A 628 -12.43 18.82 45.64
N PRO A 629 -12.09 18.29 46.83
CA PRO A 629 -12.35 16.90 47.16
C PRO A 629 -13.86 16.65 47.25
N ILE A 630 -14.34 15.63 46.54
CA ILE A 630 -15.71 15.12 46.66
C ILE A 630 -15.88 14.63 48.10
N CYS A 631 -16.89 15.15 48.80
CA CYS A 631 -17.22 14.77 50.17
C CYS A 631 -17.48 13.25 50.29
N GLU A 632 -16.91 12.62 51.33
CA GLU A 632 -17.01 11.17 51.61
C GLU A 632 -18.46 10.63 51.60
N ASP A 633 -19.43 11.50 51.88
CA ASP A 633 -20.85 11.19 51.97
C ASP A 633 -21.52 10.92 50.61
N GLU A 634 -21.01 11.47 49.51
CA GLU A 634 -21.52 11.19 48.15
C GLU A 634 -20.94 9.90 47.56
N ILE A 635 -19.72 9.53 47.96
CA ILE A 635 -19.05 8.29 47.54
C ILE A 635 -19.73 7.07 48.18
N SER A 636 -20.12 7.18 49.45
CA SER A 636 -20.86 6.13 50.16
C SER A 636 -22.22 5.81 49.50
N LYS A 637 -22.96 6.82 49.04
CA LYS A 637 -24.28 6.61 48.39
C LYS A 637 -24.17 5.97 47.00
N LEU A 638 -23.07 6.17 46.27
CA LEU A 638 -22.85 5.61 44.93
C LEU A 638 -22.40 4.13 44.94
N LEU A 639 -21.92 3.62 46.07
CA LEU A 639 -21.33 2.27 46.17
C LEU A 639 -22.28 1.19 46.72
N PHE A 640 -23.33 1.55 47.47
CA PHE A 640 -24.09 0.62 48.31
C PHE A 640 -25.59 0.48 47.99
N ASN A 641 -25.96 0.42 46.71
CA ASN A 641 -27.24 -0.24 46.36
C ASN A 641 -26.96 -1.70 46.02
N GLN A 642 -27.34 -2.57 46.98
CA GLN A 642 -27.34 -4.05 47.00
C GLN A 642 -26.22 -4.68 47.87
N GLY A 643 -26.62 -5.09 49.08
CA GLY A 643 -25.77 -5.59 50.18
C GLY A 643 -24.95 -6.85 49.88
N GLY A 644 -23.62 -6.68 49.80
CA GLY A 644 -22.64 -7.76 49.88
C GLY A 644 -21.27 -7.22 50.33
N SER A 645 -20.67 -7.85 51.34
CA SER A 645 -19.47 -7.37 52.07
C SER A 645 -18.12 -7.65 51.40
N TYR A 646 -18.09 -8.04 50.12
CA TYR A 646 -16.86 -8.47 49.43
C TYR A 646 -16.80 -7.95 47.99
N VAL A 647 -15.67 -7.36 47.60
CA VAL A 647 -15.44 -6.78 46.27
C VAL A 647 -14.29 -7.51 45.57
N THR A 648 -14.52 -8.07 44.38
CA THR A 648 -13.46 -8.70 43.57
C THR A 648 -12.50 -7.63 43.02
N LEU A 649 -11.19 -7.88 42.98
CA LEU A 649 -10.16 -6.94 42.45
C LEU A 649 -10.53 -6.39 41.06
N HIS A 650 -11.14 -7.23 40.21
CA HIS A 650 -11.63 -6.84 38.89
C HIS A 650 -12.81 -5.84 38.95
N SER A 651 -13.72 -6.00 39.90
CA SER A 651 -14.83 -5.03 40.09
C SER A 651 -14.38 -3.76 40.82
N LEU A 652 -13.36 -3.88 41.67
CA LEU A 652 -12.67 -2.78 42.34
C LEU A 652 -12.00 -1.85 41.32
N LEU A 653 -11.20 -2.38 40.39
CA LEU A 653 -10.53 -1.62 39.31
C LEU A 653 -11.51 -0.86 38.39
N ARG A 654 -12.73 -1.38 38.22
CA ARG A 654 -13.77 -0.77 37.38
C ARG A 654 -14.53 0.36 38.05
N LYS A 655 -14.57 0.37 39.39
CA LYS A 655 -15.35 1.32 40.20
C LYS A 655 -14.51 2.45 40.82
N ILE A 656 -13.18 2.35 40.81
CA ILE A 656 -12.37 3.02 41.82
C ILE A 656 -12.08 4.50 41.71
N THR A 657 -12.25 5.18 40.58
CA THR A 657 -11.98 6.63 40.62
C THR A 657 -12.90 7.44 39.73
N PRO A 658 -13.55 8.48 40.28
CA PRO A 658 -14.00 9.63 39.51
C PRO A 658 -12.89 10.16 38.61
N GLU A 659 -11.61 10.04 38.98
CA GLU A 659 -10.45 10.32 38.13
C GLU A 659 -10.30 9.33 36.96
N TRP A 660 -10.60 8.03 37.08
CA TRP A 660 -10.60 7.14 35.91
C TRP A 660 -11.80 7.42 35.00
N LYS A 661 -12.96 7.74 35.58
CA LYS A 661 -14.11 8.22 34.79
C LYS A 661 -13.81 9.55 34.13
N GLU A 662 -13.10 10.47 34.79
CA GLU A 662 -12.71 11.80 34.28
C GLU A 662 -11.54 11.71 33.30
N ILE A 663 -10.58 10.79 33.47
CA ILE A 663 -9.57 10.45 32.46
C ILE A 663 -10.27 9.84 31.25
N VAL A 664 -11.22 8.93 31.42
CA VAL A 664 -12.05 8.42 30.31
C VAL A 664 -12.95 9.51 29.73
N ARG A 665 -13.42 10.49 30.53
CA ARG A 665 -14.27 11.61 30.09
C ARG A 665 -13.48 12.70 29.39
N GLN A 666 -12.24 12.94 29.79
CA GLN A 666 -11.26 13.82 29.14
C GLN A 666 -10.72 13.16 27.88
N ILE A 667 -10.45 11.86 27.89
CA ILE A 667 -10.19 11.05 26.68
C ILE A 667 -11.40 11.11 25.73
N ARG A 668 -12.64 11.19 26.24
CA ARG A 668 -13.87 11.36 25.43
C ARG A 668 -14.23 12.82 25.07
N ARG A 669 -13.65 13.83 25.72
CA ARG A 669 -13.82 15.27 25.43
C ARG A 669 -12.70 15.80 24.53
N PHE A 670 -11.53 15.16 24.54
CA PHE A 670 -10.45 15.34 23.57
C PHE A 670 -10.65 14.49 22.30
N ALA A 671 -11.46 13.42 22.36
CA ALA A 671 -12.08 12.77 21.20
C ALA A 671 -13.26 13.60 20.70
#